data_AF-A0A657BE44-F1
#
_entry.id   AF-A0A657BE44-F1
#
_cell.length_a   1.000
_cell.length_b   1.000
_cell.length_c   1.000
_cell.angle_alpha   90.00
_cell.angle_beta   90.00
_cell.angle_gamma   90.00
#
_symmetry.space_group_name_H-M   'P 1'
#
loop_
_entity.id
_entity.type
_entity.pdbx_description
1 polymer ?
#
loop_
_entity_poly.entity_id
_entity_poly.type
_entity_poly.pdbx_seq_one_letter_code
_entity_poly.pdbx_strand_id
1 'polypeptide(L)'
;MLQQNGSMTVHQSSRVSREKAADLARRLVQVNQDYNTLQQEENAADYIRNSLLNELLSRIESILDEDLPQASALNLAGRIAFDLSLHQLAKDYFTRANNLETSKATYLLNLANAEATLGHYQQADEYFAEVLRLDKHNLSAFIGIAYCMLQLGQYDKAFLHYRSIIAFGHSDALIHDQTAECIENLSCNSYTQELELFVLYLLSLNDIDTSRIVKFSAELLTHKYDLKNPDCVLDINQLVQDQLLIAILETGVVAEPHFEELVTQLRLSILTEAVIGQSLRDALLPLAMAIGCYASHTDYALVLNQDEEKEIGLLKLKVAQQIGYQGIAVDDIAGALIILAMYEALYVQSFSFELLALEHLEWPTGMQNLMKVTLYELSEEHQARHELFGQTMTELLDNGITRSSKRWKPIPAPRQVSFFQTMQQQLAPQTPPRSWHNKTIRVLLLACGSGQKAFQYASQFSSVSIFAADSNQVDMAYAHAQVKSLALTNLSYAVADYALPPQDLEPFDYIEFGEGFDFAHLDEWMKLLSSDGIARVILPGIASREITGILSDLVRARGMHPSLENIRLIRNSILLERSSELWERLFDNPQFYSGSGCRDLIFKNKLAFFDVDKSYGLLKKAGLISVKDPKIDTSVDNTINQIDLFATKV
;
A
#
# COMPACT_ATOMS: atom_id res chain seq x y z
N MET A 1 -29.89 -27.35 -76.82
CA MET A 1 -29.98 -26.08 -77.56
C MET A 1 -30.72 -25.11 -76.65
N LEU A 2 -30.00 -24.21 -75.97
CA LEU A 2 -29.81 -22.78 -76.33
C LEU A 2 -31.13 -22.01 -76.16
N GLN A 3 -31.34 -21.17 -75.14
CA GLN A 3 -30.82 -19.80 -74.90
C GLN A 3 -31.52 -19.31 -73.59
N GLN A 4 -31.01 -18.49 -72.67
CA GLN A 4 -30.29 -17.22 -72.76
C GLN A 4 -29.56 -16.97 -71.42
N ASN A 5 -28.24 -16.79 -71.49
CA ASN A 5 -27.43 -16.14 -70.46
C ASN A 5 -27.35 -14.65 -70.81
N GLY A 6 -27.33 -13.76 -69.81
CA GLY A 6 -26.81 -12.41 -70.02
C GLY A 6 -27.17 -11.38 -68.96
N SER A 7 -26.13 -10.95 -68.23
CA SER A 7 -25.95 -9.59 -67.68
C SER A 7 -26.62 -9.23 -66.34
N MET A 8 -25.85 -9.39 -65.26
CA MET A 8 -25.60 -8.28 -64.32
C MET A 8 -24.13 -8.27 -63.88
N THR A 9 -23.38 -7.37 -64.51
CA THR A 9 -22.29 -6.54 -63.96
C THR A 9 -21.56 -7.03 -62.71
N VAL A 10 -20.40 -7.65 -62.94
CA VAL A 10 -19.25 -7.59 -62.04
C VAL A 10 -18.52 -6.27 -62.32
N HIS A 11 -18.66 -5.27 -61.45
CA HIS A 11 -17.83 -4.07 -61.50
C HIS A 11 -16.86 -4.01 -60.32
N GLN A 12 -15.58 -4.12 -60.70
CA GLN A 12 -14.41 -3.41 -60.15
C GLN A 12 -13.91 -3.82 -58.77
N SER A 13 -13.09 -4.88 -58.77
CA SER A 13 -11.95 -5.01 -57.86
C SER A 13 -10.82 -4.07 -58.29
N SER A 14 -10.57 -3.02 -57.51
CA SER A 14 -9.35 -2.21 -57.57
C SER A 14 -8.18 -3.03 -57.05
N ARG A 15 -7.58 -3.87 -57.90
CA ARG A 15 -6.26 -4.45 -57.59
C ARG A 15 -5.25 -3.32 -57.60
N VAL A 16 -4.77 -2.94 -56.43
CA VAL A 16 -3.57 -2.11 -56.25
C VAL A 16 -2.47 -2.63 -57.17
N SER A 17 -1.88 -1.76 -57.99
CA SER A 17 -0.77 -2.15 -58.89
C SER A 17 0.37 -2.77 -58.07
N ARG A 18 1.05 -3.79 -58.59
CA ARG A 18 2.14 -4.49 -57.88
C ARG A 18 3.20 -3.53 -57.28
N GLU A 19 3.49 -2.43 -57.97
CA GLU A 19 4.41 -1.39 -57.49
C GLU A 19 3.89 -0.67 -56.24
N LYS A 20 2.62 -0.22 -56.26
CA LYS A 20 1.96 0.38 -55.08
C LYS A 20 1.88 -0.59 -53.90
N ALA A 21 1.56 -1.87 -54.13
CA ALA A 21 1.51 -2.87 -53.07
C ALA A 21 2.90 -3.13 -52.46
N ALA A 22 3.96 -3.17 -53.28
CA ALA A 22 5.33 -3.28 -52.80
C ALA A 22 5.78 -2.04 -52.02
N ASP A 23 5.33 -0.85 -52.43
CA ASP A 23 5.60 0.38 -51.72
C ASP A 23 4.93 0.44 -50.33
N LEU A 24 3.64 0.11 -50.26
CA LEU A 24 2.88 -0.01 -49.01
C LEU A 24 3.53 -1.02 -48.05
N ALA A 25 3.95 -2.18 -48.56
CA ALA A 25 4.64 -3.19 -47.75
C ALA A 25 5.98 -2.68 -47.18
N ARG A 26 6.77 -1.93 -47.96
CA ARG A 26 8.02 -1.32 -47.46
C ARG A 26 7.75 -0.29 -46.37
N ARG A 27 6.75 0.57 -46.55
CA ARG A 27 6.33 1.55 -45.54
C ARG A 27 5.90 0.87 -44.24
N LEU A 28 5.12 -0.21 -44.32
CA LEU A 28 4.67 -0.97 -43.16
C LEU A 28 5.85 -1.62 -42.41
N VAL A 29 6.80 -2.21 -43.13
CA VAL A 29 8.01 -2.79 -42.53
C VAL A 29 8.82 -1.71 -41.81
N GLN A 30 8.95 -0.52 -42.41
CA GLN A 30 9.64 0.60 -41.77
C GLN A 30 8.95 1.02 -40.47
N VAL A 31 7.62 1.19 -40.47
CA VAL A 31 6.87 1.53 -39.24
C VAL A 31 7.08 0.47 -38.16
N ASN A 32 7.04 -0.82 -38.52
CA ASN A 32 7.27 -1.89 -37.55
C ASN A 32 8.72 -1.88 -37.00
N GLN A 33 9.71 -1.58 -37.83
CA GLN A 33 11.10 -1.45 -37.41
C GLN A 33 11.26 -0.27 -36.46
N ASP A 34 10.77 0.92 -36.83
CA ASP A 34 10.82 2.13 -36.02
C ASP A 34 10.13 1.90 -34.65
N TYR A 35 8.96 1.24 -34.65
CA TYR A 35 8.25 0.87 -33.43
C TYR A 35 9.06 -0.11 -32.56
N ASN A 36 9.67 -1.14 -33.13
CA ASN A 36 10.49 -2.09 -32.36
C ASN A 36 11.76 -1.43 -31.81
N THR A 37 12.39 -0.52 -32.57
CA THR A 37 13.52 0.29 -32.07
C THR A 37 13.09 1.11 -30.86
N LEU A 38 11.92 1.77 -30.93
CA LEU A 38 11.38 2.53 -29.80
C LEU A 38 11.07 1.65 -28.57
N GLN A 39 10.67 0.39 -28.75
CA GLN A 39 10.48 -0.53 -27.62
C GLN A 39 11.79 -0.95 -26.96
N GLN A 40 12.91 -0.92 -27.68
CA GLN A 40 14.23 -1.25 -27.15
C GLN A 40 14.94 -0.06 -26.50
N GLU A 41 14.43 1.16 -26.71
CA GLU A 41 14.96 2.38 -26.09
C GLU A 41 14.41 2.55 -24.66
N GLU A 42 15.17 2.08 -23.67
CA GLU A 42 14.78 2.14 -22.25
C GLU A 42 14.85 3.57 -21.64
N ASN A 43 15.50 4.53 -22.32
CA ASN A 43 15.84 5.85 -21.76
C ASN A 43 15.18 7.06 -22.46
N ALA A 44 14.25 6.84 -23.39
CA ALA A 44 13.55 7.95 -24.02
C ALA A 44 12.58 8.61 -23.03
N ALA A 45 12.69 9.92 -22.84
CA ALA A 45 11.72 10.67 -22.04
C ALA A 45 10.29 10.49 -22.60
N ASP A 46 9.30 10.30 -21.74
CA ASP A 46 7.91 9.96 -22.11
C ASP A 46 7.30 10.89 -23.17
N TYR A 47 7.59 12.19 -23.11
CA TYR A 47 7.12 13.15 -24.12
C TYR A 47 7.65 12.83 -25.52
N ILE A 48 8.95 12.51 -25.63
CA ILE A 48 9.59 12.17 -26.90
C ILE A 48 9.01 10.85 -27.41
N ARG A 49 8.89 9.85 -26.52
CA ARG A 49 8.29 8.56 -26.84
C ARG A 49 6.86 8.72 -27.37
N ASN A 50 6.02 9.50 -26.70
CA ASN A 50 4.65 9.76 -27.13
C ASN A 50 4.58 10.54 -28.45
N SER A 51 5.46 11.52 -28.66
CA SER A 51 5.54 12.23 -29.94
C SER A 51 5.86 11.27 -31.09
N LEU A 52 6.84 10.37 -30.89
CA LEU A 52 7.22 9.36 -31.88
C LEU A 52 6.10 8.35 -32.12
N LEU A 53 5.43 7.87 -31.07
CA LEU A 53 4.29 6.96 -31.20
C LEU A 53 3.12 7.61 -31.97
N ASN A 54 2.84 8.90 -31.76
CA ASN A 54 1.82 9.61 -32.52
C ASN A 54 2.19 9.74 -34.01
N GLU A 55 3.47 9.99 -34.32
CA GLU A 55 3.96 9.99 -35.70
C GLU A 55 3.80 8.61 -36.35
N LEU A 56 4.17 7.54 -35.62
CA LEU A 56 4.02 6.17 -36.08
C LEU A 56 2.54 5.80 -36.31
N LEU A 57 1.65 6.25 -35.44
CA LEU A 57 0.20 6.05 -35.58
C LEU A 57 -0.32 6.73 -36.85
N SER A 58 0.05 7.99 -37.09
CA SER A 58 -0.36 8.70 -38.31
C SER A 58 0.17 8.04 -39.58
N ARG A 59 1.44 7.57 -39.56
CA ARG A 59 2.05 6.86 -40.70
C ARG A 59 1.34 5.55 -40.99
N ILE A 60 0.95 4.76 -39.98
CA ILE A 60 0.26 3.49 -40.20
C ILE A 60 -1.20 3.68 -40.62
N GLU A 61 -1.89 4.69 -40.09
CA GLU A 61 -3.24 5.05 -40.53
C GLU A 61 -3.26 5.45 -42.02
N SER A 62 -2.28 6.24 -42.47
CA SER A 62 -2.13 6.58 -43.89
C SER A 62 -1.94 5.34 -44.78
N ILE A 63 -1.24 4.30 -44.29
CA ILE A 63 -1.08 3.03 -45.02
C ILE A 63 -2.42 2.28 -45.07
N LEU A 64 -3.16 2.26 -43.96
CA LEU A 64 -4.47 1.59 -43.85
C LEU A 64 -5.55 2.27 -44.70
N ASP A 65 -5.44 3.57 -44.98
CA ASP A 65 -6.36 4.31 -45.85
C ASP A 65 -6.07 4.08 -47.36
N GLU A 66 -4.81 3.80 -47.72
CA GLU A 66 -4.37 3.62 -49.11
C GLU A 66 -4.51 2.17 -49.64
N ASP A 67 -4.56 1.17 -48.76
CA ASP A 67 -4.63 -0.27 -49.08
C ASP A 67 -5.84 -0.95 -48.43
N LEU A 68 -6.19 -2.15 -48.91
CA LEU A 68 -7.11 -3.01 -48.15
C LEU A 68 -6.42 -3.38 -46.82
N PRO A 69 -7.02 -3.10 -45.65
CA PRO A 69 -6.34 -3.26 -44.37
C PRO A 69 -5.94 -4.74 -44.15
N GLN A 70 -4.63 -4.99 -43.99
CA GLN A 70 -4.09 -6.32 -43.70
C GLN A 70 -4.09 -6.57 -42.18
N ALA A 71 -4.31 -7.80 -41.75
CA ALA A 71 -4.40 -8.14 -40.32
C ALA A 71 -3.14 -7.74 -39.53
N SER A 72 -1.95 -7.90 -40.13
CA SER A 72 -0.67 -7.49 -39.53
C SER A 72 -0.54 -5.98 -39.34
N ALA A 73 -1.00 -5.18 -40.30
CA ALA A 73 -0.98 -3.73 -40.23
C ALA A 73 -1.95 -3.20 -39.15
N LEU A 74 -3.17 -3.76 -39.12
CA LEU A 74 -4.15 -3.44 -38.07
C LEU A 74 -3.63 -3.83 -36.68
N ASN A 75 -3.02 -5.00 -36.53
CA ASN A 75 -2.44 -5.41 -35.25
C ASN A 75 -1.29 -4.49 -34.81
N LEU A 76 -0.46 -4.01 -35.74
CA LEU A 76 0.58 -3.03 -35.41
C LEU A 76 -0.02 -1.67 -35.01
N ALA A 77 -1.05 -1.19 -35.72
CA ALA A 77 -1.75 0.04 -35.35
C ALA A 77 -2.39 -0.07 -33.95
N GLY A 78 -2.98 -1.23 -33.65
CA GLY A 78 -3.52 -1.53 -32.32
C GLY A 78 -2.45 -1.49 -31.23
N ARG A 79 -1.25 -2.06 -31.47
CA ARG A 79 -0.13 -2.01 -30.49
C ARG A 79 0.36 -0.58 -30.26
N ILE A 80 0.51 0.21 -31.31
CA ILE A 80 0.91 1.63 -31.20
C ILE A 80 -0.15 2.42 -30.42
N ALA A 81 -1.44 2.23 -30.76
CA ALA A 81 -2.55 2.87 -30.06
C ALA A 81 -2.62 2.42 -28.58
N PHE A 82 -2.32 1.16 -28.29
CA PHE A 82 -2.30 0.63 -26.93
C PHE A 82 -1.21 1.30 -26.09
N ASP A 83 0.00 1.45 -26.62
CA ASP A 83 1.11 2.14 -25.95
C ASP A 83 0.85 3.65 -25.77
N LEU A 84 0.04 4.25 -26.64
CA LEU A 84 -0.47 5.62 -26.48
C LEU A 84 -1.60 5.74 -25.45
N SER A 85 -1.97 4.65 -24.78
CA SER A 85 -3.14 4.58 -23.88
C SER A 85 -4.49 4.88 -24.57
N LEU A 86 -4.57 4.74 -25.90
CA LEU A 86 -5.80 4.88 -26.69
C LEU A 86 -6.54 3.53 -26.74
N HIS A 87 -6.90 2.99 -25.56
CA HIS A 87 -7.33 1.60 -25.40
C HIS A 87 -8.56 1.21 -26.24
N GLN A 88 -9.53 2.11 -26.42
CA GLN A 88 -10.69 1.86 -27.27
C GLN A 88 -10.30 1.73 -28.75
N LEU A 89 -9.44 2.62 -29.24
CA LEU A 89 -8.93 2.58 -30.60
C LEU A 89 -8.08 1.33 -30.83
N ALA A 90 -7.26 0.96 -29.85
CA ALA A 90 -6.46 -0.26 -29.87
C ALA A 90 -7.33 -1.51 -29.99
N LYS A 91 -8.38 -1.61 -29.16
CA LYS A 91 -9.39 -2.68 -29.25
C LYS A 91 -10.00 -2.76 -30.64
N ASP A 92 -10.46 -1.64 -31.20
CA ASP A 92 -11.08 -1.61 -32.54
C ASP A 92 -10.13 -2.15 -33.62
N TYR A 93 -8.85 -1.76 -33.58
CA TYR A 93 -7.83 -2.30 -34.48
C TYR A 93 -7.58 -3.80 -34.28
N PHE A 94 -7.46 -4.27 -33.03
CA PHE A 94 -7.25 -5.69 -32.73
C PHE A 94 -8.44 -6.55 -33.13
N THR A 95 -9.67 -6.10 -32.89
CA THR A 95 -10.89 -6.80 -33.34
C THR A 95 -10.92 -6.94 -34.85
N ARG A 96 -10.61 -5.86 -35.59
CA ARG A 96 -10.52 -5.91 -37.06
C ARG A 96 -9.41 -6.86 -37.53
N ALA A 97 -8.25 -6.86 -36.88
CA ALA A 97 -7.16 -7.78 -37.21
C ALA A 97 -7.57 -9.25 -37.01
N ASN A 98 -8.20 -9.57 -35.88
CA ASN A 98 -8.67 -10.92 -35.55
C ASN A 98 -9.80 -11.39 -36.49
N ASN A 99 -10.66 -10.48 -36.96
CA ASN A 99 -11.72 -10.82 -37.94
C ASN A 99 -11.17 -11.17 -39.33
N LEU A 100 -10.01 -10.63 -39.70
CA LEU A 100 -9.35 -10.94 -40.98
C LEU A 100 -8.53 -12.23 -40.93
N GLU A 101 -7.81 -12.45 -39.83
CA GLU A 101 -7.05 -13.67 -39.56
C GLU A 101 -7.46 -14.26 -38.21
N THR A 102 -8.54 -15.05 -38.23
CA THR A 102 -9.05 -15.72 -37.04
C THR A 102 -8.06 -16.76 -36.51
N SER A 103 -8.09 -17.01 -35.19
CA SER A 103 -7.32 -18.06 -34.53
C SER A 103 -5.79 -17.87 -34.58
N LYS A 104 -5.35 -16.61 -34.66
CA LYS A 104 -3.93 -16.24 -34.47
C LYS A 104 -3.70 -15.83 -33.01
N ALA A 105 -2.97 -16.67 -32.27
CA ALA A 105 -2.76 -16.51 -30.83
C ALA A 105 -2.25 -15.10 -30.45
N THR A 106 -1.34 -14.51 -31.23
CA THR A 106 -0.82 -13.16 -30.96
C THR A 106 -1.85 -12.05 -31.12
N TYR A 107 -2.82 -12.19 -32.04
CA TYR A 107 -3.87 -11.19 -32.23
C TYR A 107 -4.94 -11.30 -31.15
N LEU A 108 -5.32 -12.52 -30.79
CA LEU A 108 -6.20 -12.79 -29.66
C LEU A 108 -5.60 -12.31 -28.33
N LEU A 109 -4.29 -12.50 -28.12
CA LEU A 109 -3.60 -12.03 -26.91
C LEU A 109 -3.67 -10.51 -26.78
N ASN A 110 -3.39 -9.77 -27.87
CA ASN A 110 -3.47 -8.31 -27.86
C ASN A 110 -4.90 -7.80 -27.64
N LEU A 111 -5.89 -8.47 -28.25
CA LEU A 111 -7.31 -8.16 -28.03
C LEU A 111 -7.71 -8.42 -26.56
N ALA A 112 -7.29 -9.55 -25.99
CA ALA A 112 -7.54 -9.88 -24.59
C ALA A 112 -6.96 -8.84 -23.63
N ASN A 113 -5.70 -8.41 -23.87
CA ASN A 113 -5.06 -7.34 -23.09
C ASN A 113 -5.82 -6.01 -23.20
N ALA A 114 -6.32 -5.66 -24.39
CA ALA A 114 -7.13 -4.45 -24.59
C ALA A 114 -8.47 -4.52 -23.85
N GLU A 115 -9.17 -5.66 -23.91
CA GLU A 115 -10.40 -5.86 -23.15
C GLU A 115 -10.15 -5.80 -21.64
N ALA A 116 -9.08 -6.42 -21.14
CA ALA A 116 -8.70 -6.38 -19.73
C ALA A 116 -8.40 -4.94 -19.27
N THR A 117 -7.69 -4.16 -20.09
CA THR A 117 -7.37 -2.76 -19.77
C THR A 117 -8.62 -1.86 -19.77
N LEU A 118 -9.63 -2.20 -20.57
CA LEU A 118 -10.93 -1.54 -20.58
C LEU A 118 -11.87 -2.01 -19.46
N GLY A 119 -11.45 -2.96 -18.61
CA GLY A 119 -12.25 -3.51 -17.53
C GLY A 119 -13.25 -4.59 -17.94
N HIS A 120 -13.21 -5.07 -19.19
CA HIS A 120 -14.08 -6.15 -19.68
C HIS A 120 -13.48 -7.54 -19.36
N TYR A 121 -13.24 -7.79 -18.07
CA TYR A 121 -12.47 -8.95 -17.60
C TYR A 121 -13.04 -10.32 -18.00
N GLN A 122 -14.37 -10.45 -18.07
CA GLN A 122 -15.00 -11.71 -18.50
C GLN A 122 -14.68 -12.03 -19.97
N GLN A 123 -14.76 -11.03 -20.86
CA GLN A 123 -14.43 -11.21 -22.28
C GLN A 123 -12.92 -11.43 -22.48
N ALA A 124 -12.10 -10.72 -21.70
CA ALA A 124 -10.65 -10.92 -21.71
C ALA A 124 -10.26 -12.35 -21.32
N ASP A 125 -10.86 -12.90 -20.26
CA ASP A 125 -10.65 -14.29 -19.81
C ASP A 125 -10.99 -15.31 -20.92
N GLU A 126 -12.13 -15.13 -21.60
CA GLU A 126 -12.52 -15.99 -22.74
C GLU A 126 -11.46 -15.97 -23.86
N TYR A 127 -10.96 -14.79 -24.20
CA TYR A 127 -9.92 -14.64 -25.22
C TYR A 127 -8.57 -15.22 -24.76
N PHE A 128 -8.14 -15.00 -23.52
CA PHE A 128 -6.92 -15.62 -23.00
C PHE A 128 -7.03 -17.16 -22.97
N ALA A 129 -8.19 -17.70 -22.61
CA ALA A 129 -8.44 -19.14 -22.66
C ALA A 129 -8.41 -19.69 -24.10
N GLU A 130 -8.83 -18.90 -25.10
CA GLU A 130 -8.65 -19.25 -26.51
C GLU A 130 -7.18 -19.18 -26.94
N VAL A 131 -6.41 -18.19 -26.47
CA VAL A 131 -4.95 -18.15 -26.68
C VAL A 131 -4.29 -19.42 -26.15
N LEU A 132 -4.61 -19.87 -24.93
CA LEU A 132 -4.07 -21.11 -24.36
C LEU A 132 -4.53 -22.38 -25.08
N ARG A 133 -5.70 -22.35 -25.75
CA ARG A 133 -6.12 -23.45 -26.64
C ARG A 133 -5.23 -23.56 -27.89
N LEU A 134 -4.76 -22.43 -28.42
CA LEU A 134 -3.89 -22.36 -29.59
C LEU A 134 -2.41 -22.56 -29.24
N ASP A 135 -1.98 -22.00 -28.11
CA ASP A 135 -0.62 -22.05 -27.57
C ASP A 135 -0.68 -22.32 -26.06
N LYS A 136 -0.60 -23.61 -25.70
CA LYS A 136 -0.72 -24.10 -24.32
C LYS A 136 0.36 -23.58 -23.37
N HIS A 137 1.46 -23.02 -23.90
CA HIS A 137 2.59 -22.53 -23.12
C HIS A 137 2.67 -21.01 -23.12
N ASN A 138 1.61 -20.31 -23.55
CA ASN A 138 1.58 -18.86 -23.57
C ASN A 138 1.49 -18.28 -22.15
N LEU A 139 2.63 -17.92 -21.57
CA LEU A 139 2.71 -17.35 -20.23
C LEU A 139 1.88 -16.08 -20.08
N SER A 140 1.91 -15.18 -21.07
CA SER A 140 1.16 -13.92 -21.03
C SER A 140 -0.35 -14.16 -20.91
N ALA A 141 -0.88 -15.17 -21.61
CA ALA A 141 -2.27 -15.55 -21.46
C ALA A 141 -2.57 -16.16 -20.09
N PHE A 142 -1.66 -16.97 -19.54
CA PHE A 142 -1.83 -17.55 -18.22
C PHE A 142 -1.83 -16.49 -17.10
N ILE A 143 -0.93 -15.50 -17.19
CA ILE A 143 -0.93 -14.31 -16.30
C ILE A 143 -2.20 -13.49 -16.51
N GLY A 144 -2.62 -13.30 -17.77
CA GLY A 144 -3.85 -12.57 -18.11
C GLY A 144 -5.11 -13.17 -17.48
N ILE A 145 -5.23 -14.49 -17.44
CA ILE A 145 -6.32 -15.21 -16.75
C ILE A 145 -6.27 -14.95 -15.24
N ALA A 146 -5.09 -15.08 -14.61
CA ALA A 146 -4.91 -14.81 -13.19
C ALA A 146 -5.32 -13.37 -12.83
N TYR A 147 -4.92 -12.40 -13.66
CA TYR A 147 -5.30 -11.00 -13.53
C TYR A 147 -6.81 -10.79 -13.68
N CYS A 148 -7.44 -11.40 -14.69
CA CYS A 148 -8.90 -11.30 -14.87
C CYS A 148 -9.66 -11.89 -13.66
N MET A 149 -9.21 -13.03 -13.13
CA MET A 149 -9.80 -13.63 -11.93
C MET A 149 -9.68 -12.72 -10.71
N LEU A 150 -8.50 -12.11 -10.51
CA LEU A 150 -8.26 -11.13 -9.44
C LEU A 150 -9.22 -9.95 -9.55
N GLN A 151 -9.32 -9.34 -10.73
CA GLN A 151 -10.20 -8.18 -10.97
C GLN A 151 -11.69 -8.51 -10.89
N LEU A 152 -12.07 -9.79 -11.04
CA LEU A 152 -13.42 -10.30 -10.84
C LEU A 152 -13.70 -10.70 -9.37
N GLY A 153 -12.76 -10.49 -8.45
CA GLY A 153 -12.90 -10.85 -7.03
C GLY A 153 -12.82 -12.35 -6.75
N GLN A 154 -12.34 -13.16 -7.71
CA GLN A 154 -12.16 -14.60 -7.55
C GLN A 154 -10.76 -14.88 -6.97
N TYR A 155 -10.51 -14.37 -5.76
CA TYR A 155 -9.20 -14.35 -5.12
C TYR A 155 -8.61 -15.76 -4.90
N ASP A 156 -9.46 -16.75 -4.61
CA ASP A 156 -9.07 -18.14 -4.41
C ASP A 156 -8.46 -18.78 -5.67
N LYS A 157 -9.12 -18.58 -6.82
CA LYS A 157 -8.63 -19.09 -8.11
C LYS A 157 -7.42 -18.30 -8.57
N ALA A 158 -7.46 -16.97 -8.47
CA ALA A 158 -6.34 -16.11 -8.81
C ALA A 158 -5.08 -16.51 -8.03
N PHE A 159 -5.20 -16.72 -6.72
CA PHE A 159 -4.11 -17.21 -5.87
C PHE A 159 -3.51 -18.54 -6.36
N LEU A 160 -4.35 -19.52 -6.73
CA LEU A 160 -3.87 -20.80 -7.27
C LEU A 160 -3.09 -20.60 -8.58
N HIS A 161 -3.55 -19.72 -9.46
CA HIS A 161 -2.85 -19.39 -10.70
C HIS A 161 -1.51 -18.69 -10.43
N TYR A 162 -1.47 -17.66 -9.60
CA TYR A 162 -0.22 -16.96 -9.27
C TYR A 162 0.80 -17.86 -8.57
N ARG A 163 0.34 -18.71 -7.63
CA ARG A 163 1.21 -19.71 -7.00
C ARG A 163 1.81 -20.67 -8.03
N SER A 164 1.02 -21.07 -9.04
CA SER A 164 1.53 -21.89 -10.14
C SER A 164 2.52 -21.13 -11.03
N ILE A 165 2.27 -19.85 -11.32
CA ILE A 165 3.17 -18.98 -12.10
C ILE A 165 4.54 -18.91 -11.41
N ILE A 166 4.56 -18.63 -10.11
CA ILE A 166 5.77 -18.58 -9.28
C ILE A 166 6.48 -19.93 -9.27
N ALA A 167 5.74 -21.04 -9.11
CA ALA A 167 6.32 -22.39 -9.12
C ALA A 167 6.99 -22.79 -10.45
N PHE A 168 6.57 -22.19 -11.57
CA PHE A 168 7.22 -22.37 -12.89
C PHE A 168 8.40 -21.42 -13.13
N GLY A 169 8.82 -20.63 -12.14
CA GLY A 169 9.99 -19.75 -12.20
C GLY A 169 9.68 -18.33 -12.69
N HIS A 170 8.41 -17.96 -12.77
CA HIS A 170 8.00 -16.59 -13.10
C HIS A 170 7.69 -15.84 -11.81
N SER A 171 8.69 -15.09 -11.34
CA SER A 171 8.67 -14.38 -10.06
C SER A 171 9.22 -12.99 -10.32
N ASP A 172 8.32 -12.01 -10.30
CA ASP A 172 8.63 -10.59 -10.40
C ASP A 172 7.73 -9.81 -9.43
N ALA A 173 8.07 -8.54 -9.19
CA ALA A 173 7.37 -7.70 -8.22
C ALA A 173 5.87 -7.54 -8.51
N LEU A 174 5.46 -7.56 -9.78
CA LEU A 174 4.04 -7.44 -10.14
C LEU A 174 3.28 -8.72 -9.74
N ILE A 175 3.85 -9.88 -10.03
CA ILE A 175 3.28 -11.18 -9.64
C ILE A 175 3.22 -11.30 -8.10
N HIS A 176 4.26 -10.85 -7.39
CA HIS A 176 4.29 -10.85 -5.93
C HIS A 176 3.19 -9.95 -5.35
N ASP A 177 3.05 -8.73 -5.87
CA ASP A 177 2.02 -7.79 -5.43
C ASP A 177 0.60 -8.31 -5.68
N GLN A 178 0.35 -8.89 -6.86
CA GLN A 178 -0.94 -9.52 -7.20
C GLN A 178 -1.23 -10.75 -6.34
N THR A 179 -0.19 -11.52 -5.97
CA THR A 179 -0.32 -12.65 -5.04
C THR A 179 -0.69 -12.15 -3.64
N ALA A 180 -0.05 -11.07 -3.18
CA ALA A 180 -0.37 -10.42 -1.91
C ALA A 180 -1.82 -9.93 -1.88
N GLU A 181 -2.30 -9.33 -2.98
CA GLU A 181 -3.71 -8.89 -3.12
C GLU A 181 -4.69 -10.05 -3.02
N CYS A 182 -4.36 -11.20 -3.61
CA CYS A 182 -5.19 -12.39 -3.43
C CYS A 182 -5.23 -12.81 -1.96
N ILE A 183 -4.07 -12.93 -1.30
CA ILE A 183 -3.97 -13.38 0.09
C ILE A 183 -4.71 -12.43 1.04
N GLU A 184 -4.59 -11.12 0.84
CA GLU A 184 -5.23 -10.07 1.64
C GLU A 184 -6.77 -10.21 1.67
N ASN A 185 -7.35 -10.77 0.62
CA ASN A 185 -8.79 -10.99 0.48
C ASN A 185 -9.21 -12.46 0.72
N LEU A 186 -8.32 -13.28 1.30
CA LEU A 186 -8.58 -14.67 1.63
C LEU A 186 -8.51 -14.90 3.15
N SER A 187 -9.25 -15.89 3.62
CA SER A 187 -9.11 -16.45 4.96
C SER A 187 -8.50 -17.84 4.90
N CYS A 188 -7.60 -18.14 5.82
CA CYS A 188 -6.99 -19.46 5.94
C CYS A 188 -7.87 -20.36 6.82
N ASN A 189 -8.44 -21.42 6.23
CA ASN A 189 -9.34 -22.33 6.94
C ASN A 189 -8.69 -23.66 7.37
N SER A 190 -7.46 -23.93 6.91
CA SER A 190 -6.74 -25.16 7.22
C SER A 190 -5.25 -25.01 7.04
N TYR A 191 -4.48 -25.78 7.81
CA TYR A 191 -3.02 -25.83 7.69
C TYR A 191 -2.56 -26.87 6.67
N THR A 192 -1.61 -26.49 5.80
CA THR A 192 -0.77 -27.43 5.04
C THR A 192 0.68 -26.94 5.00
N GLN A 193 1.63 -27.87 4.96
CA GLN A 193 3.06 -27.53 4.95
C GLN A 193 3.46 -26.78 3.67
N GLU A 194 2.85 -27.09 2.53
CA GLU A 194 3.11 -26.41 1.25
C GLU A 194 2.70 -24.94 1.30
N LEU A 195 1.62 -24.63 2.01
CA LEU A 195 1.16 -23.26 2.20
C LEU A 195 2.08 -22.49 3.16
N GLU A 196 2.54 -23.12 4.24
CA GLU A 196 3.55 -22.53 5.14
C GLU A 196 4.83 -22.16 4.38
N LEU A 197 5.38 -23.08 3.59
CA LEU A 197 6.59 -22.84 2.80
C LEU A 197 6.39 -21.71 1.79
N PHE A 198 5.21 -21.63 1.16
CA PHE A 198 4.91 -20.57 0.20
C PHE A 198 4.79 -19.20 0.87
N VAL A 199 4.11 -19.12 2.02
CA VAL A 199 3.98 -17.87 2.79
C VAL A 199 5.34 -17.43 3.34
N LEU A 200 6.16 -18.34 3.84
CA LEU A 200 7.54 -18.06 4.26
C LEU A 200 8.38 -17.49 3.10
N TYR A 201 8.25 -18.08 1.91
CA TYR A 201 8.89 -17.54 0.72
C TYR A 201 8.46 -16.09 0.47
N LEU A 202 7.15 -15.80 0.48
CA LEU A 202 6.65 -14.44 0.28
C LEU A 202 7.14 -13.47 1.36
N LEU A 203 7.13 -13.86 2.64
CA LEU A 203 7.61 -13.02 3.75
C LEU A 203 9.12 -12.72 3.66
N SER A 204 9.90 -13.54 2.94
CA SER A 204 11.33 -13.32 2.72
C SER A 204 11.65 -12.34 1.58
N LEU A 205 10.65 -11.95 0.79
CA LEU A 205 10.82 -11.04 -0.34
C LEU A 205 10.86 -9.58 0.11
N ASN A 206 11.70 -8.77 -0.55
CA ASN A 206 11.85 -7.35 -0.25
C ASN A 206 10.96 -6.43 -1.10
N ASP A 207 10.28 -6.98 -2.12
CA ASP A 207 9.45 -6.26 -3.09
C ASP A 207 7.95 -6.40 -2.83
N ILE A 208 7.57 -7.02 -1.70
CA ILE A 208 6.19 -7.21 -1.27
C ILE A 208 5.90 -6.41 0.00
N ASP A 209 4.69 -5.84 0.08
CA ASP A 209 4.17 -5.32 1.34
C ASP A 209 3.70 -6.48 2.21
N THR A 210 4.58 -6.94 3.11
CA THR A 210 4.32 -8.08 4.01
C THR A 210 3.10 -7.86 4.90
N SER A 211 2.71 -6.61 5.19
CA SER A 211 1.50 -6.33 5.98
C SER A 211 0.21 -6.87 5.36
N ARG A 212 0.20 -7.14 4.04
CA ARG A 212 -0.93 -7.71 3.30
C ARG A 212 -1.10 -9.21 3.51
N ILE A 213 -0.04 -9.91 3.93
CA ILE A 213 -0.02 -11.38 4.04
C ILE A 213 0.04 -11.88 5.49
N VAL A 214 0.40 -11.02 6.45
CA VAL A 214 0.64 -11.42 7.85
C VAL A 214 -0.62 -11.89 8.58
N LYS A 215 -1.80 -11.33 8.28
CA LYS A 215 -3.08 -11.82 8.85
C LYS A 215 -3.31 -13.28 8.45
N PHE A 216 -3.26 -13.57 7.16
CA PHE A 216 -3.39 -14.93 6.63
C PHE A 216 -2.32 -15.87 7.20
N SER A 217 -1.10 -15.37 7.35
CA SER A 217 0.02 -16.12 7.95
C SER A 217 -0.25 -16.50 9.42
N ALA A 218 -0.84 -15.59 10.18
CA ALA A 218 -1.24 -15.83 11.56
C ALA A 218 -2.43 -16.79 11.66
N GLU A 219 -3.43 -16.67 10.78
CA GLU A 219 -4.52 -17.64 10.69
C GLU A 219 -4.00 -19.06 10.37
N LEU A 220 -2.98 -19.17 9.52
CA LEU A 220 -2.31 -20.44 9.24
C LEU A 220 -1.67 -21.05 10.50
N LEU A 221 -1.00 -20.25 11.33
CA LEU A 221 -0.47 -20.69 12.63
C LEU A 221 -1.58 -21.07 13.62
N THR A 222 -2.67 -20.31 13.63
CA THR A 222 -3.87 -20.61 14.42
C THR A 222 -4.41 -22.00 14.09
N HIS A 223 -4.40 -22.40 12.82
CA HIS A 223 -4.76 -23.76 12.41
C HIS A 223 -3.66 -24.81 12.66
N LYS A 224 -2.36 -24.44 12.54
CA LYS A 224 -1.22 -25.34 12.80
C LYS A 224 -1.19 -25.81 14.26
N TYR A 225 -1.50 -24.90 15.18
CA TYR A 225 -1.42 -25.13 16.62
C TYR A 225 -2.78 -25.22 17.31
N ASP A 226 -3.89 -25.21 16.57
CA ASP A 226 -5.26 -25.27 17.13
C ASP A 226 -5.51 -24.19 18.19
N LEU A 227 -5.07 -22.95 17.95
CA LEU A 227 -5.11 -21.87 18.95
C LEU A 227 -6.53 -21.42 19.33
N LYS A 228 -7.54 -21.83 18.56
CA LYS A 228 -8.96 -21.60 18.89
C LYS A 228 -9.46 -22.51 20.01
N ASN A 229 -8.75 -23.61 20.27
CA ASN A 229 -9.08 -24.57 21.31
C ASN A 229 -8.52 -24.09 22.67
N PRO A 230 -9.38 -23.77 23.66
CA PRO A 230 -8.92 -23.32 24.99
C PRO A 230 -8.07 -24.35 25.74
N ASP A 231 -8.17 -25.63 25.39
CA ASP A 231 -7.43 -26.73 26.01
C ASP A 231 -6.13 -27.07 25.26
N CYS A 232 -5.74 -26.27 24.25
CA CYS A 232 -4.49 -26.47 23.52
C CYS A 232 -3.27 -26.40 24.45
N VAL A 233 -2.37 -27.38 24.32
CA VAL A 233 -1.10 -27.41 25.05
C VAL A 233 0.03 -27.03 24.09
N LEU A 234 0.68 -25.91 24.38
CA LEU A 234 1.77 -25.37 23.59
C LEU A 234 3.13 -25.80 24.16
N ASP A 235 3.97 -26.39 23.31
CA ASP A 235 5.38 -26.66 23.65
C ASP A 235 6.27 -25.52 23.16
N ILE A 236 6.82 -24.76 24.10
CA ILE A 236 7.73 -23.66 23.81
C ILE A 236 8.95 -24.12 23.00
N ASN A 237 9.44 -25.34 23.20
CA ASN A 237 10.62 -25.82 22.47
C ASN A 237 10.31 -26.10 21.00
N GLN A 238 9.06 -26.43 20.67
CA GLN A 238 8.60 -26.53 19.29
C GLN A 238 8.43 -25.14 18.67
N LEU A 239 7.79 -24.21 19.39
CA LEU A 239 7.50 -22.86 18.90
C LEU A 239 8.78 -22.03 18.64
N VAL A 240 9.80 -22.23 19.45
CA VAL A 240 11.12 -21.58 19.29
C VAL A 240 11.80 -21.95 17.95
N GLN A 241 11.46 -23.10 17.37
CA GLN A 241 12.01 -23.55 16.09
C GLN A 241 11.07 -23.22 14.91
N ASP A 242 9.91 -22.61 15.17
CA ASP A 242 8.95 -22.28 14.13
C ASP A 242 9.37 -21.01 13.39
N GLN A 243 9.81 -21.18 12.14
CA GLN A 243 10.28 -20.10 11.29
C GLN A 243 9.15 -19.13 10.89
N LEU A 244 7.93 -19.64 10.72
CA LEU A 244 6.78 -18.81 10.34
C LEU A 244 6.38 -17.89 11.50
N LEU A 245 6.37 -18.40 12.73
CA LEU A 245 6.14 -17.60 13.94
C LEU A 245 7.16 -16.46 14.06
N ILE A 246 8.46 -16.77 13.94
CA ILE A 246 9.53 -15.77 14.02
C ILE A 246 9.39 -14.73 12.90
N ALA A 247 9.15 -15.16 11.66
CA ALA A 247 8.99 -14.25 10.53
C ALA A 247 7.80 -13.29 10.71
N ILE A 248 6.64 -13.79 11.15
CA ILE A 248 5.45 -12.95 11.38
C ILE A 248 5.73 -11.89 12.46
N LEU A 249 6.36 -12.27 13.57
CA LEU A 249 6.70 -11.35 14.67
C LEU A 249 7.60 -10.20 14.23
N GLU A 250 8.49 -10.43 13.26
CA GLU A 250 9.43 -9.42 12.76
C GLU A 250 8.81 -8.47 11.71
N THR A 251 7.64 -8.79 11.15
CA THR A 251 7.06 -8.03 10.03
C THR A 251 6.27 -6.79 10.43
N GLY A 252 5.50 -6.83 11.53
CA GLY A 252 4.63 -5.71 11.92
C GLY A 252 3.43 -6.10 12.78
N VAL A 253 2.36 -5.31 12.65
CA VAL A 253 1.11 -5.50 13.41
C VAL A 253 0.26 -6.60 12.76
N VAL A 254 -0.22 -7.54 13.56
CA VAL A 254 -1.02 -8.68 13.11
C VAL A 254 -2.44 -8.57 13.65
N ALA A 255 -3.42 -8.47 12.75
CA ALA A 255 -4.83 -8.38 13.10
C ALA A 255 -5.47 -9.78 13.30
N GLU A 256 -5.05 -10.50 14.34
CA GLU A 256 -5.62 -11.80 14.69
C GLU A 256 -5.58 -12.02 16.23
N PRO A 257 -6.75 -12.19 16.89
CA PRO A 257 -6.80 -12.26 18.35
C PRO A 257 -6.07 -13.45 18.99
N HIS A 258 -6.14 -14.64 18.38
CA HIS A 258 -5.53 -15.86 18.95
C HIS A 258 -4.00 -15.81 18.84
N PHE A 259 -3.48 -15.18 17.80
CA PHE A 259 -2.07 -14.89 17.64
C PHE A 259 -1.58 -13.90 18.70
N GLU A 260 -2.32 -12.81 18.96
CA GLU A 260 -1.97 -11.88 20.05
C GLU A 260 -1.97 -12.58 21.43
N GLU A 261 -2.95 -13.46 21.67
CA GLU A 261 -3.01 -14.29 22.88
C GLU A 261 -1.79 -15.22 23.00
N LEU A 262 -1.43 -15.93 21.92
CA LEU A 262 -0.23 -16.77 21.84
C LEU A 262 1.04 -15.97 22.20
N VAL A 263 1.24 -14.81 21.58
CA VAL A 263 2.44 -13.98 21.80
C VAL A 263 2.49 -13.47 23.25
N THR A 264 1.34 -13.09 23.81
CA THR A 264 1.23 -12.67 25.22
C THR A 264 1.63 -13.81 26.16
N GLN A 265 1.17 -15.03 25.92
CA GLN A 265 1.51 -16.21 26.74
C GLN A 265 2.99 -16.62 26.60
N LEU A 266 3.54 -16.57 25.39
CA LEU A 266 4.95 -16.85 25.15
C LEU A 266 5.85 -15.84 25.87
N ARG A 267 5.51 -14.54 25.78
CA ARG A 267 6.24 -13.47 26.46
C ARG A 267 6.28 -13.67 27.98
N LEU A 268 5.14 -14.03 28.59
CA LEU A 268 5.06 -14.33 30.02
C LEU A 268 5.87 -15.58 30.39
N SER A 269 5.81 -16.62 29.57
CA SER A 269 6.53 -17.88 29.80
C SER A 269 8.05 -17.67 29.77
N ILE A 270 8.54 -16.91 28.79
CA ILE A 270 9.96 -16.55 28.66
C ILE A 270 10.42 -15.71 29.86
N LEU A 271 9.65 -14.70 30.27
CA LEU A 271 9.97 -13.90 31.45
C LEU A 271 10.05 -14.78 32.70
N THR A 272 9.07 -15.65 32.91
CA THR A 272 9.02 -16.55 34.08
C THR A 272 10.22 -17.48 34.11
N GLU A 273 10.56 -18.12 32.99
CA GLU A 273 11.73 -18.99 32.89
C GLU A 273 13.03 -18.20 33.18
N ALA A 274 13.18 -17.00 32.61
CA ALA A 274 14.37 -16.19 32.79
C ALA A 274 14.53 -15.65 34.22
N VAL A 275 13.43 -15.30 34.90
CA VAL A 275 13.44 -14.88 36.31
C VAL A 275 13.86 -16.05 37.20
N ILE A 276 13.35 -17.26 36.96
CA ILE A 276 13.72 -18.46 37.73
C ILE A 276 15.18 -18.84 37.47
N GLY A 277 15.60 -18.87 36.20
CA GLY A 277 16.94 -19.23 35.78
C GLY A 277 18.00 -18.14 35.96
N GLN A 278 17.59 -16.91 36.31
CA GLN A 278 18.42 -15.69 36.34
C GLN A 278 19.22 -15.45 35.04
N SER A 279 18.75 -16.01 33.92
CA SER A 279 19.40 -15.92 32.61
C SER A 279 18.39 -16.26 31.52
N LEU A 280 18.56 -15.65 30.35
CA LEU A 280 17.83 -16.03 29.14
C LEU A 280 18.65 -17.09 28.41
N ARG A 281 18.13 -18.33 28.32
CA ARG A 281 18.84 -19.42 27.62
C ARG A 281 18.94 -19.17 26.12
N ASP A 282 20.05 -19.59 25.51
CA ASP A 282 20.37 -19.34 24.10
C ASP A 282 19.28 -19.78 23.12
N ALA A 283 18.62 -20.90 23.40
CA ALA A 283 17.55 -21.42 22.55
C ALA A 283 16.40 -20.41 22.40
N LEU A 284 16.09 -19.61 23.42
CA LEU A 284 14.98 -18.65 23.39
C LEU A 284 15.33 -17.34 22.68
N LEU A 285 16.61 -17.08 22.41
CA LEU A 285 17.06 -15.77 21.88
C LEU A 285 16.31 -15.36 20.60
N PRO A 286 16.17 -16.22 19.55
CA PRO A 286 15.49 -15.81 18.32
C PRO A 286 14.04 -15.41 18.56
N LEU A 287 13.30 -16.22 19.32
CA LEU A 287 11.89 -15.95 19.63
C LEU A 287 11.73 -14.72 20.52
N ALA A 288 12.56 -14.56 21.55
CA ALA A 288 12.48 -13.42 22.46
C ALA A 288 12.82 -12.09 21.76
N MET A 289 13.81 -12.08 20.86
CA MET A 289 14.12 -10.92 20.03
C MET A 289 12.97 -10.60 19.07
N ALA A 290 12.38 -11.61 18.41
CA ALA A 290 11.23 -11.41 17.53
C ALA A 290 10.01 -10.85 18.28
N ILE A 291 9.72 -11.35 19.49
CA ILE A 291 8.68 -10.77 20.38
C ILE A 291 9.01 -9.33 20.76
N GLY A 292 10.29 -8.99 21.00
CA GLY A 292 10.72 -7.62 21.25
C GLY A 292 10.48 -6.69 20.06
N CYS A 293 10.77 -7.15 18.84
CA CYS A 293 10.43 -6.42 17.62
C CYS A 293 8.91 -6.25 17.48
N TYR A 294 8.14 -7.32 17.67
CA TYR A 294 6.68 -7.28 17.63
C TYR A 294 6.08 -6.32 18.66
N ALA A 295 6.62 -6.30 19.89
CA ALA A 295 6.21 -5.38 20.94
C ALA A 295 6.46 -3.91 20.51
N SER A 296 7.58 -3.62 19.83
CA SER A 296 7.83 -2.30 19.25
C SER A 296 6.82 -1.95 18.15
N HIS A 297 6.54 -2.89 17.22
CA HIS A 297 5.59 -2.68 16.12
C HIS A 297 4.16 -2.43 16.60
N THR A 298 3.78 -3.03 17.73
CA THR A 298 2.45 -2.87 18.36
C THR A 298 2.41 -1.73 19.38
N ASP A 299 3.46 -0.91 19.47
CA ASP A 299 3.63 0.15 20.47
C ASP A 299 3.37 -0.33 21.90
N TYR A 300 3.82 -1.55 22.18
CA TYR A 300 3.66 -2.22 23.47
C TYR A 300 2.18 -2.42 23.86
N ALA A 301 1.33 -2.62 22.84
CA ALA A 301 -0.09 -2.98 22.86
C ALA A 301 -0.49 -4.09 23.83
N LEU A 302 0.38 -5.09 23.93
CA LEU A 302 0.14 -6.35 24.65
C LEU A 302 -0.21 -6.11 26.13
N VAL A 303 -1.21 -6.85 26.60
CA VAL A 303 -1.70 -6.80 27.99
C VAL A 303 -0.58 -7.19 28.96
N LEU A 304 -0.53 -6.53 30.12
CA LEU A 304 0.46 -6.74 31.17
C LEU A 304 -0.26 -7.03 32.48
N ASN A 305 0.22 -8.00 33.25
CA ASN A 305 -0.22 -8.22 34.63
C ASN A 305 0.74 -7.57 35.65
N GLN A 306 0.29 -7.46 36.91
CA GLN A 306 1.04 -6.78 37.98
C GLN A 306 2.36 -7.49 38.34
N ASP A 307 2.43 -8.81 38.18
CA ASP A 307 3.65 -9.57 38.46
C ASP A 307 4.71 -9.32 37.38
N GLU A 308 4.32 -9.31 36.10
CA GLU A 308 5.19 -8.92 34.99
C GLU A 308 5.74 -7.50 35.18
N GLU A 309 4.88 -6.53 35.52
CA GLU A 309 5.28 -5.14 35.75
C GLU A 309 6.35 -5.02 36.84
N LYS A 310 6.17 -5.74 37.94
CA LYS A 310 7.11 -5.77 39.06
C LYS A 310 8.46 -6.37 38.67
N GLU A 311 8.46 -7.52 38.01
CA GLU A 311 9.70 -8.19 37.59
C GLU A 311 10.48 -7.35 36.56
N ILE A 312 9.78 -6.72 35.62
CA ILE A 312 10.37 -5.80 34.66
C ILE A 312 10.93 -4.55 35.34
N GLY A 313 10.23 -4.00 36.33
CA GLY A 313 10.75 -2.90 37.15
C GLY A 313 12.06 -3.25 37.87
N LEU A 314 12.16 -4.46 38.42
CA LEU A 314 13.40 -4.95 39.04
C LEU A 314 14.52 -5.15 38.01
N LEU A 315 14.19 -5.66 36.82
CA LEU A 315 15.16 -5.87 35.74
C LEU A 315 15.76 -4.54 35.26
N LYS A 316 14.95 -3.50 35.08
CA LYS A 316 15.43 -2.15 34.72
C LYS A 316 16.45 -1.61 35.72
N LEU A 317 16.15 -1.73 37.02
CA LEU A 317 17.04 -1.27 38.08
C LEU A 317 18.38 -2.03 38.06
N LYS A 318 18.35 -3.34 37.82
CA LYS A 318 19.57 -4.15 37.68
C LYS A 318 20.43 -3.70 36.50
N VAL A 319 19.82 -3.52 35.32
CA VAL A 319 20.54 -3.09 34.11
C VAL A 319 21.13 -1.69 34.30
N ALA A 320 20.36 -0.74 34.85
CA ALA A 320 20.83 0.62 35.12
C ALA A 320 22.05 0.62 36.07
N GLN A 321 22.00 -0.19 37.13
CA GLN A 321 23.13 -0.33 38.07
C GLN A 321 24.36 -0.91 37.38
N GLN A 322 24.19 -1.95 36.57
CA GLN A 322 25.31 -2.63 35.91
C GLN A 322 26.03 -1.72 34.92
N ILE A 323 25.28 -0.99 34.07
CA ILE A 323 25.83 0.01 33.13
C ILE A 323 26.58 1.10 33.91
N GLY A 324 26.01 1.59 35.02
CA GLY A 324 26.62 2.65 35.82
C GLY A 324 27.92 2.27 36.55
N TYR A 325 28.09 0.99 36.94
CA TYR A 325 29.27 0.55 37.69
C TYR A 325 30.45 0.10 36.82
N GLN A 326 30.18 -0.59 35.71
CA GLN A 326 31.22 -1.30 34.95
C GLN A 326 31.41 -0.76 33.52
N GLY A 327 30.58 0.20 33.09
CA GLY A 327 30.44 0.53 31.68
C GLY A 327 29.67 -0.56 30.93
N ILE A 328 29.54 -0.42 29.61
CA ILE A 328 28.75 -1.36 28.82
C ILE A 328 29.62 -2.56 28.42
N ALA A 329 29.31 -3.71 29.00
CA ALA A 329 29.72 -5.02 28.50
C ALA A 329 28.47 -5.70 27.91
N VAL A 330 28.35 -5.67 26.57
CA VAL A 330 27.13 -6.10 25.86
C VAL A 330 26.71 -7.52 26.25
N ASP A 331 27.65 -8.45 26.31
CA ASP A 331 27.37 -9.85 26.65
C ASP A 331 26.73 -10.02 28.03
N ASP A 332 27.07 -9.15 28.99
CA ASP A 332 26.57 -9.24 30.36
C ASP A 332 25.15 -8.66 30.53
N ILE A 333 24.69 -7.85 29.58
CA ILE A 333 23.36 -7.19 29.63
C ILE A 333 22.43 -7.62 28.50
N ALA A 334 22.93 -8.29 27.46
CA ALA A 334 22.17 -8.64 26.24
C ALA A 334 20.86 -9.36 26.55
N GLY A 335 20.90 -10.44 27.34
CA GLY A 335 19.70 -11.20 27.69
C GLY A 335 18.66 -10.37 28.46
N ALA A 336 19.12 -9.46 29.34
CA ALA A 336 18.24 -8.55 30.07
C ALA A 336 17.62 -7.51 29.15
N LEU A 337 18.39 -6.94 28.22
CA LEU A 337 17.88 -5.99 27.22
C LEU A 337 16.85 -6.64 26.29
N ILE A 338 17.06 -7.89 25.87
CA ILE A 338 16.10 -8.64 25.06
C ILE A 338 14.78 -8.81 25.81
N ILE A 339 14.83 -9.21 27.09
CA ILE A 339 13.62 -9.34 27.92
C ILE A 339 12.93 -7.99 28.07
N LEU A 340 13.66 -6.93 28.43
CA LEU A 340 13.09 -5.58 28.57
C LEU A 340 12.40 -5.12 27.28
N ALA A 341 13.01 -5.39 26.13
CA ALA A 341 12.50 -5.02 24.82
C ALA A 341 11.16 -5.69 24.46
N MET A 342 10.79 -6.82 25.09
CA MET A 342 9.45 -7.42 24.93
C MET A 342 8.34 -6.63 25.64
N TYR A 343 8.69 -5.72 26.54
CA TYR A 343 7.76 -5.01 27.42
C TYR A 343 7.78 -3.49 27.23
N GLU A 344 8.95 -2.92 26.96
CA GLU A 344 9.13 -1.48 26.75
C GLU A 344 10.27 -1.18 25.77
N ALA A 345 10.24 0.00 25.16
CA ALA A 345 11.35 0.42 24.31
C ALA A 345 12.59 0.73 25.14
N LEU A 346 13.74 0.33 24.60
CA LEU A 346 15.03 0.63 25.18
C LEU A 346 15.32 2.14 25.20
N TYR A 347 14.77 2.88 24.23
CA TYR A 347 14.92 4.34 24.15
C TYR A 347 14.32 5.11 25.35
N VAL A 348 13.25 4.61 25.96
CA VAL A 348 12.57 5.26 27.09
C VAL A 348 13.27 4.99 28.43
N GLN A 349 14.20 4.04 28.46
CA GLN A 349 14.87 3.66 29.69
C GLN A 349 15.83 4.77 30.14
N SER A 350 16.05 4.86 31.46
CA SER A 350 16.94 5.87 32.05
C SER A 350 18.40 5.76 31.60
N PHE A 351 18.78 4.61 31.03
CA PHE A 351 20.12 4.30 30.53
C PHE A 351 20.21 4.31 28.99
N SER A 352 19.22 4.85 28.29
CA SER A 352 19.17 4.84 26.84
C SER A 352 20.30 5.65 26.20
N PHE A 353 20.74 6.72 26.85
CA PHE A 353 21.85 7.55 26.38
C PHE A 353 23.17 6.76 26.32
N GLU A 354 23.43 5.93 27.34
CA GLU A 354 24.58 5.05 27.38
C GLU A 354 24.50 4.01 26.26
N LEU A 355 23.32 3.43 26.00
CA LEU A 355 23.14 2.48 24.89
C LEU A 355 23.38 3.14 23.52
N LEU A 356 22.96 4.39 23.34
CA LEU A 356 23.18 5.18 22.11
C LEU A 356 24.63 5.57 21.88
N ALA A 357 25.52 5.39 22.87
CA ALA A 357 26.95 5.57 22.68
C ALA A 357 27.56 4.47 21.78
N LEU A 358 26.88 3.33 21.66
CA LEU A 358 27.24 2.28 20.73
C LEU A 358 26.62 2.54 19.35
N GLU A 359 27.37 2.28 18.29
CA GLU A 359 26.85 2.27 16.94
C GLU A 359 26.02 1.00 16.68
N HIS A 360 25.06 1.09 15.76
CA HIS A 360 24.18 -0.03 15.43
C HIS A 360 24.93 -1.32 15.06
N LEU A 361 26.07 -1.19 14.36
CA LEU A 361 26.88 -2.33 13.91
C LEU A 361 27.77 -2.92 15.01
N GLU A 362 27.91 -2.27 16.17
CA GLU A 362 28.65 -2.79 17.32
C GLU A 362 27.85 -3.84 18.09
N TRP A 363 26.52 -3.89 17.90
CA TRP A 363 25.67 -4.92 18.48
C TRP A 363 25.85 -6.27 17.78
N PRO A 364 25.71 -7.39 18.52
CA PRO A 364 25.67 -8.72 17.95
C PRO A 364 24.65 -8.81 16.81
N THR A 365 24.99 -9.50 15.71
CA THR A 365 24.17 -9.53 14.48
C THR A 365 22.71 -9.87 14.74
N GLY A 366 22.42 -10.81 15.64
CA GLY A 366 21.04 -11.17 16.00
C GLY A 366 20.26 -10.05 16.69
N MET A 367 20.93 -9.19 17.46
CA MET A 367 20.31 -8.09 18.19
C MET A 367 20.14 -6.82 17.35
N GLN A 368 20.82 -6.70 16.20
CA GLN A 368 20.83 -5.48 15.41
C GLN A 368 19.41 -5.01 15.07
N ASN A 369 18.56 -5.89 14.54
CA ASN A 369 17.17 -5.54 14.22
C ASN A 369 16.38 -5.08 15.46
N LEU A 370 16.52 -5.79 16.58
CA LEU A 370 15.89 -5.41 17.85
C LEU A 370 16.33 -4.03 18.32
N MET A 371 17.64 -3.75 18.30
CA MET A 371 18.18 -2.44 18.69
C MET A 371 17.73 -1.34 17.72
N LYS A 372 17.65 -1.63 16.42
CA LYS A 372 17.14 -0.69 15.42
C LYS A 372 15.75 -0.19 15.79
N VAL A 373 14.81 -1.11 16.00
CA VAL A 373 13.38 -0.77 16.21
C VAL A 373 13.06 -0.28 17.62
N THR A 374 13.87 -0.65 18.63
CA THR A 374 13.61 -0.30 20.05
C THR A 374 14.47 0.85 20.59
N LEU A 375 15.54 1.24 19.89
CA LEU A 375 16.47 2.28 20.32
C LEU A 375 16.72 3.34 19.23
N TYR A 376 17.26 2.93 18.07
CA TYR A 376 17.78 3.88 17.09
C TYR A 376 16.68 4.62 16.32
N GLU A 377 15.68 3.92 15.77
CA GLU A 377 14.59 4.55 15.03
C GLU A 377 13.81 5.54 15.91
N LEU A 378 13.66 5.23 17.20
CA LEU A 378 13.05 6.15 18.18
C LEU A 378 13.89 7.40 18.40
N SER A 379 15.20 7.24 18.49
CA SER A 379 16.11 8.36 18.61
C SER A 379 16.05 9.26 17.38
N GLU A 380 15.97 8.69 16.19
CA GLU A 380 15.83 9.43 14.92
C GLU A 380 14.49 10.18 14.85
N GLU A 381 13.38 9.53 15.25
CA GLU A 381 12.06 10.16 15.33
C GLU A 381 12.05 11.32 16.33
N HIS A 382 12.64 11.14 17.51
CA HIS A 382 12.76 12.21 18.51
C HIS A 382 13.64 13.35 18.01
N GLN A 383 14.77 13.05 17.35
CA GLN A 383 15.63 14.07 16.75
C GLN A 383 14.87 14.87 15.68
N ALA A 384 14.13 14.21 14.78
CA ALA A 384 13.33 14.87 13.75
C ALA A 384 12.26 15.79 14.36
N ARG A 385 11.60 15.34 15.43
CA ARG A 385 10.63 16.17 16.18
C ARG A 385 11.31 17.42 16.75
N HIS A 386 12.49 17.25 17.35
CA HIS A 386 13.26 18.36 17.92
C HIS A 386 13.71 19.36 16.85
N GLU A 387 14.19 18.87 15.70
CA GLU A 387 14.64 19.71 14.57
C GLU A 387 13.49 20.54 13.99
N LEU A 388 12.28 19.97 13.91
CA LEU A 388 11.12 20.65 13.33
C LEU A 388 10.40 21.60 14.32
N PHE A 389 10.29 21.21 15.60
CA PHE A 389 9.39 21.89 16.54
C PHE A 389 10.07 22.43 17.80
N GLY A 390 11.35 22.11 18.01
CA GLY A 390 12.09 22.45 19.22
C GLY A 390 11.77 21.53 20.39
N GLN A 391 11.83 22.07 21.61
CA GLN A 391 11.50 21.35 22.85
C GLN A 391 10.51 22.18 23.66
N THR A 392 9.40 21.57 24.05
CA THR A 392 8.45 22.17 25.00
C THR A 392 8.67 21.62 26.41
N MET A 393 8.29 22.38 27.44
CA MET A 393 8.38 21.94 28.84
C MET A 393 7.52 20.70 29.13
N THR A 394 6.44 20.52 28.37
CA THR A 394 5.53 19.38 28.48
C THR A 394 6.17 18.10 27.96
N GLU A 395 6.95 18.18 26.87
CA GLU A 395 7.71 17.05 26.30
C GLU A 395 8.87 16.60 27.20
N LEU A 396 9.44 17.50 28.00
CA LEU A 396 10.46 17.14 29.02
C LEU A 396 9.89 16.30 30.17
N LEU A 397 8.56 16.30 30.35
CA LEU A 397 7.86 15.60 31.41
C LEU A 397 7.07 14.39 30.91
N ASP A 398 6.87 14.27 29.59
CA ASP A 398 6.18 13.16 28.95
C ASP A 398 7.20 12.06 28.58
N ASN A 399 7.18 10.98 29.36
CA ASN A 399 8.07 9.84 29.14
C ASN A 399 7.42 8.77 28.24
N GLY A 400 6.26 9.05 27.63
CA GLY A 400 5.56 8.12 26.74
C GLY A 400 6.06 8.18 25.30
N ILE A 401 6.17 7.03 24.63
CA ILE A 401 6.46 7.02 23.20
C ILE A 401 5.20 7.41 22.44
N THR A 402 5.15 8.63 21.92
CA THR A 402 4.14 9.03 20.95
C THR A 402 4.63 8.68 19.55
N ARG A 403 4.19 7.54 19.01
CA ARG A 403 4.52 7.07 17.65
C ARG A 403 3.44 7.40 16.62
N SER A 404 3.84 7.46 15.35
CA SER A 404 2.91 7.51 14.22
C SER A 404 2.20 6.16 14.09
N SER A 405 0.87 6.19 13.95
CA SER A 405 0.06 4.96 13.82
C SER A 405 0.13 4.30 12.46
N LYS A 406 0.59 5.02 11.43
CA LYS A 406 0.67 4.55 10.04
C LYS A 406 2.12 4.48 9.58
N ARG A 407 2.84 3.44 9.98
CA ARG A 407 4.23 3.24 9.53
C ARG A 407 4.30 3.01 8.02
N TRP A 408 5.36 3.51 7.39
CA TRP A 408 5.55 3.40 5.94
C TRP A 408 5.69 1.94 5.54
N LYS A 409 4.86 1.52 4.60
CA LYS A 409 5.01 0.25 3.89
C LYS A 409 6.15 0.35 2.87
N PRO A 410 6.79 -0.77 2.47
CA PRO A 410 7.71 -0.79 1.35
C PRO A 410 7.09 -0.10 0.13
N ILE A 411 7.85 0.79 -0.51
CA ILE A 411 7.37 1.59 -1.64
C ILE A 411 8.01 1.01 -2.89
N PRO A 412 7.22 0.65 -3.92
CA PRO A 412 7.75 0.14 -5.18
C PRO A 412 8.78 1.09 -5.77
N ALA A 413 9.75 0.54 -6.50
CA ALA A 413 10.77 1.33 -7.17
C ALA A 413 10.12 2.46 -8.01
N PRO A 414 10.66 3.68 -7.96
CA PRO A 414 10.06 4.83 -8.60
C PRO A 414 10.01 4.62 -10.11
N ARG A 415 8.80 4.54 -10.66
CA ARG A 415 8.56 4.68 -12.09
C ARG A 415 8.14 6.12 -12.33
N GLN A 416 9.01 6.93 -12.93
CA GLN A 416 8.67 8.33 -13.23
C GLN A 416 7.57 8.38 -14.28
N VAL A 417 6.32 8.53 -13.83
CA VAL A 417 5.16 8.75 -14.69
C VAL A 417 4.84 10.24 -14.67
N SER A 418 4.30 10.77 -15.77
CA SER A 418 3.77 12.13 -15.79
C SER A 418 2.52 12.23 -14.91
N PHE A 419 2.54 13.08 -13.87
CA PHE A 419 1.36 13.32 -13.02
C PHE A 419 0.13 13.73 -13.85
N PHE A 420 0.33 14.53 -14.90
CA PHE A 420 -0.73 14.94 -15.82
C PHE A 420 -1.40 13.75 -16.52
N GLN A 421 -0.63 12.78 -17.00
CA GLN A 421 -1.16 11.58 -17.67
C GLN A 421 -1.95 10.70 -16.71
N THR A 422 -1.42 10.49 -15.50
CA THR A 422 -2.13 9.74 -14.45
C THR A 422 -3.45 10.42 -14.09
N MET A 423 -3.46 11.74 -13.93
CA MET A 423 -4.68 12.50 -13.66
C MET A 423 -5.67 12.46 -14.83
N GLN A 424 -5.18 12.46 -16.07
CA GLN A 424 -6.02 12.31 -17.26
C GLN A 424 -6.77 10.97 -17.28
N GLN A 425 -6.09 9.88 -16.88
CA GLN A 425 -6.74 8.58 -16.75
C GLN A 425 -7.76 8.55 -15.60
N GLN A 426 -7.43 9.13 -14.45
CA GLN A 426 -8.33 9.12 -13.28
C GLN A 426 -9.60 9.96 -13.48
N LEU A 427 -9.48 11.12 -14.12
CA LEU A 427 -10.58 12.08 -14.34
C LEU A 427 -11.43 11.77 -15.58
N ALA A 428 -11.03 10.81 -16.41
CA ALA A 428 -11.76 10.43 -17.62
C ALA A 428 -13.28 10.24 -17.33
N PRO A 429 -14.18 10.82 -18.15
CA PRO A 429 -13.94 11.43 -19.46
C PRO A 429 -13.48 12.90 -19.45
N GLN A 430 -13.45 13.55 -18.27
CA GLN A 430 -12.94 14.92 -18.14
C GLN A 430 -11.41 14.91 -18.22
N THR A 431 -10.82 16.00 -18.74
CA THR A 431 -9.35 16.11 -18.82
C THR A 431 -8.84 17.15 -17.82
N PRO A 432 -7.67 16.92 -17.20
CA PRO A 432 -7.00 17.94 -16.41
C PRO A 432 -6.70 19.19 -17.27
N PRO A 433 -6.53 20.36 -16.64
CA PRO A 433 -6.28 21.62 -17.32
C PRO A 433 -5.11 21.53 -18.30
N ARG A 434 -5.27 22.07 -19.51
CA ARG A 434 -4.19 22.10 -20.52
C ARG A 434 -2.96 22.89 -20.07
N SER A 435 -3.13 23.82 -19.13
CA SER A 435 -2.07 24.62 -18.50
C SER A 435 -1.05 23.77 -17.72
N TRP A 436 -1.41 22.55 -17.32
CA TRP A 436 -0.52 21.63 -16.62
C TRP A 436 0.49 20.96 -17.56
N HIS A 437 0.28 21.07 -18.87
CA HIS A 437 1.17 20.46 -19.85
C HIS A 437 2.57 21.11 -19.80
N ASN A 438 3.60 20.28 -19.58
CA ASN A 438 5.01 20.71 -19.45
C ASN A 438 5.29 21.74 -18.33
N LYS A 439 4.40 21.85 -17.34
CA LYS A 439 4.56 22.70 -16.16
C LYS A 439 4.97 21.83 -14.96
N THR A 440 5.81 22.35 -14.07
CA THR A 440 6.00 21.75 -12.74
C THR A 440 4.74 21.97 -11.90
N ILE A 441 4.02 20.89 -11.60
CA ILE A 441 2.73 20.94 -10.89
C ILE A 441 3.01 21.07 -9.38
N ARG A 442 2.46 22.13 -8.77
CA ARG A 442 2.56 22.34 -7.32
C ARG A 442 1.40 21.64 -6.61
N VAL A 443 1.74 20.68 -5.76
CA VAL A 443 0.80 19.81 -5.05
C VAL A 443 0.86 20.12 -3.55
N LEU A 444 -0.30 20.39 -2.96
CA LEU A 444 -0.48 20.50 -1.50
C LEU A 444 -1.26 19.29 -0.99
N LEU A 445 -0.70 18.53 -0.05
CA LEU A 445 -1.38 17.42 0.62
C LEU A 445 -1.66 17.80 2.08
N LEU A 446 -2.93 17.93 2.45
CA LEU A 446 -3.38 18.26 3.80
C LEU A 446 -3.96 17.00 4.45
N ALA A 447 -3.72 16.85 5.75
CA ALA A 447 -4.03 15.61 6.48
C ALA A 447 -3.36 14.39 5.85
N CYS A 448 -2.06 14.54 5.54
CA CYS A 448 -1.26 13.53 4.88
C CYS A 448 -0.84 12.37 5.79
N GLY A 449 -1.19 12.40 7.08
CA GLY A 449 -0.85 11.37 8.07
C GLY A 449 0.66 11.22 8.17
N SER A 450 1.16 9.98 8.13
CA SER A 450 2.60 9.68 8.19
C SER A 450 3.43 10.21 7.01
N GLY A 451 2.83 10.87 6.03
CA GLY A 451 3.54 11.47 4.90
C GLY A 451 3.92 10.47 3.78
N GLN A 452 3.64 9.17 3.93
CA GLN A 452 4.02 8.15 2.93
C GLN A 452 3.52 8.50 1.53
N LYS A 453 2.27 8.96 1.41
CA LYS A 453 1.67 9.35 0.14
C LYS A 453 2.37 10.56 -0.50
N ALA A 454 2.83 11.50 0.32
CA ALA A 454 3.58 12.66 -0.16
C ALA A 454 4.93 12.22 -0.76
N PHE A 455 5.61 11.29 -0.09
CA PHE A 455 6.82 10.68 -0.62
C PHE A 455 6.57 9.88 -1.90
N GLN A 456 5.48 9.10 -1.97
CA GLN A 456 5.09 8.40 -3.21
C GLN A 456 4.90 9.39 -4.35
N TYR A 457 4.22 10.51 -4.11
CA TYR A 457 4.01 11.52 -5.13
C TYR A 457 5.33 12.15 -5.58
N ALA A 458 6.22 12.47 -4.63
CA ALA A 458 7.51 13.07 -4.93
C ALA A 458 8.48 12.13 -5.66
N SER A 459 8.40 10.82 -5.41
CA SER A 459 9.29 9.80 -5.98
C SER A 459 8.79 9.23 -7.31
N GLN A 460 7.47 9.06 -7.47
CA GLN A 460 6.86 8.42 -8.64
C GLN A 460 6.50 9.40 -9.76
N PHE A 461 6.26 10.67 -9.45
CA PHE A 461 5.87 11.62 -10.48
C PHE A 461 7.02 12.53 -10.92
N SER A 462 7.13 12.72 -12.24
CA SER A 462 8.03 13.73 -12.81
C SER A 462 7.37 15.11 -12.80
N SER A 463 8.19 16.16 -12.68
CA SER A 463 7.75 17.56 -12.73
C SER A 463 6.68 17.92 -11.68
N VAL A 464 6.84 17.45 -10.44
CA VAL A 464 5.99 17.83 -9.31
C VAL A 464 6.80 18.48 -8.19
N SER A 465 6.18 19.42 -7.47
CA SER A 465 6.69 19.97 -6.21
C SER A 465 5.63 19.75 -5.14
N ILE A 466 5.97 18.94 -4.13
CA ILE A 466 5.06 18.46 -3.10
C ILE A 466 5.28 19.24 -1.80
N PHE A 467 4.20 19.81 -1.29
CA PHE A 467 4.10 20.36 0.05
C PHE A 467 3.09 19.51 0.80
N ALA A 468 3.49 18.90 1.91
CA ALA A 468 2.62 18.02 2.67
C ALA A 468 2.53 18.51 4.12
N ALA A 469 1.33 18.52 4.68
CA ALA A 469 1.12 18.96 6.04
C ALA A 469 0.07 18.14 6.78
N ASP A 470 0.33 17.92 8.06
CA ASP A 470 -0.60 17.32 9.01
C ASP A 470 -0.69 18.15 10.31
N SER A 471 -1.80 18.03 11.02
CA SER A 471 -1.98 18.61 12.35
C SER A 471 -1.18 17.87 13.43
N ASN A 472 -0.86 16.59 13.20
CA ASN A 472 -0.13 15.78 14.15
C ASN A 472 1.39 15.94 13.97
N GLN A 473 2.04 16.55 14.97
CA GLN A 473 3.49 16.71 15.00
C GLN A 473 4.25 15.39 14.96
N VAL A 474 3.69 14.33 15.57
CA VAL A 474 4.32 13.00 15.61
C VAL A 474 4.42 12.41 14.20
N ASP A 475 3.35 12.54 13.42
CA ASP A 475 3.34 12.02 12.05
C ASP A 475 4.29 12.80 11.14
N MET A 476 4.40 14.12 11.32
CA MET A 476 5.33 14.96 10.56
C MET A 476 6.80 14.74 10.95
N ALA A 477 7.08 14.53 12.24
CA ALA A 477 8.42 14.13 12.69
C ALA A 477 8.82 12.78 12.09
N TYR A 478 7.91 11.81 12.12
CA TYR A 478 8.14 10.50 11.49
C TYR A 478 8.39 10.63 9.99
N ALA A 479 7.52 11.33 9.26
CA ALA A 479 7.68 11.56 7.82
C ALA A 479 9.03 12.21 7.47
N HIS A 480 9.45 13.19 8.27
CA HIS A 480 10.73 13.87 8.11
C HIS A 480 11.92 12.95 8.37
N ALA A 481 11.87 12.13 9.44
CA ALA A 481 12.90 11.13 9.73
C ALA A 481 13.08 10.14 8.56
N GLN A 482 11.98 9.65 7.98
CA GLN A 482 12.00 8.68 6.88
C GLN A 482 12.66 9.23 5.59
N VAL A 483 12.54 10.52 5.31
CA VAL A 483 13.11 11.12 4.08
C VAL A 483 14.48 11.77 4.26
N LYS A 484 14.95 11.92 5.51
CA LYS A 484 16.16 12.68 5.82
C LYS A 484 17.40 12.16 5.08
N SER A 485 17.51 10.85 4.90
CA SER A 485 18.62 10.19 4.18
C SER A 485 18.47 10.22 2.66
N LEU A 486 17.27 10.54 2.12
CA LEU A 486 16.93 10.40 0.70
C LEU A 486 17.19 11.67 -0.13
N ALA A 487 17.58 12.79 0.50
CA ALA A 487 17.98 14.04 -0.14
C ALA A 487 17.03 14.56 -1.24
N LEU A 488 15.72 14.36 -1.07
CA LEU A 488 14.70 14.83 -2.01
C LEU A 488 14.58 16.36 -1.97
N THR A 489 14.62 17.01 -3.13
CA THR A 489 14.52 18.49 -3.25
C THR A 489 13.12 18.98 -3.58
N ASN A 490 12.23 18.08 -3.99
CA ASN A 490 10.86 18.38 -4.44
C ASN A 490 9.78 18.04 -3.40
N LEU A 491 10.15 17.74 -2.16
CA LEU A 491 9.25 17.37 -1.07
C LEU A 491 9.55 18.19 0.18
N SER A 492 8.51 18.76 0.79
CA SER A 492 8.60 19.44 2.07
C SER A 492 7.44 19.07 2.98
N TYR A 493 7.72 18.93 4.27
CA TYR A 493 6.74 18.63 5.31
C TYR A 493 6.54 19.84 6.23
N ALA A 494 5.31 20.06 6.70
CA ALA A 494 4.97 21.12 7.64
C ALA A 494 3.85 20.66 8.59
N VAL A 495 3.66 21.38 9.71
CA VAL A 495 2.51 21.19 10.59
C VAL A 495 1.46 22.25 10.32
N ALA A 496 0.20 21.84 10.25
CA ALA A 496 -0.94 22.72 9.98
C ALA A 496 -2.08 22.46 10.98
N ASP A 497 -2.50 23.50 11.71
CA ASP A 497 -3.66 23.43 12.62
C ASP A 497 -5.03 23.49 11.89
N TYR A 498 -5.00 23.62 10.57
CA TYR A 498 -6.11 23.80 9.63
C TYR A 498 -7.02 25.01 9.88
N ALA A 499 -6.81 25.80 10.94
CA ALA A 499 -7.68 26.93 11.24
C ALA A 499 -7.59 28.01 10.16
N LEU A 500 -6.37 28.32 9.71
CA LEU A 500 -6.10 29.26 8.62
C LEU A 500 -4.88 28.82 7.81
N PRO A 501 -4.92 28.96 6.47
CA PRO A 501 -3.73 28.76 5.64
C PRO A 501 -2.70 29.88 5.88
N PRO A 502 -1.40 29.60 5.70
CA PRO A 502 -0.38 30.64 5.69
C PRO A 502 -0.62 31.68 4.57
N GLN A 503 -0.40 32.96 4.88
CA GLN A 503 -0.72 34.06 3.95
C GLN A 503 0.28 34.22 2.80
N ASP A 504 1.54 33.78 3.00
CA ASP A 504 2.64 34.02 2.05
C ASP A 504 2.85 32.86 1.06
N LEU A 505 1.89 31.93 0.97
CA LEU A 505 1.97 30.82 0.04
C LEU A 505 1.39 31.20 -1.32
N GLU A 506 2.19 31.01 -2.37
CA GLU A 506 1.70 31.04 -3.73
C GLU A 506 0.68 29.90 -3.99
N PRO A 507 -0.29 30.09 -4.90
CA PRO A 507 -1.32 29.09 -5.20
C PRO A 507 -0.77 27.74 -5.68
N PHE A 508 -1.52 26.68 -5.39
CA PHE A 508 -1.24 25.30 -5.79
C PHE A 508 -2.14 24.86 -6.94
N ASP A 509 -1.58 24.07 -7.85
CA ASP A 509 -2.31 23.51 -8.99
C ASP A 509 -3.24 22.37 -8.55
N TYR A 510 -2.78 21.55 -7.61
CA TYR A 510 -3.53 20.44 -7.05
C TYR A 510 -3.49 20.46 -5.53
N ILE A 511 -4.64 20.33 -4.89
CA ILE A 511 -4.75 20.23 -3.42
C ILE A 511 -5.50 18.96 -3.06
N GLU A 512 -4.94 18.13 -2.21
CA GLU A 512 -5.62 16.97 -1.65
C GLU A 512 -5.92 17.20 -0.17
N PHE A 513 -7.16 16.95 0.23
CA PHE A 513 -7.62 16.98 1.61
C PHE A 513 -7.89 15.55 2.05
N GLY A 514 -7.05 15.02 2.95
CA GLY A 514 -7.22 13.72 3.58
C GLY A 514 -8.30 13.70 4.66
N GLU A 515 -8.66 12.51 5.13
CA GLU A 515 -9.75 12.27 6.08
C GLU A 515 -9.58 12.97 7.44
N GLY A 516 -8.34 13.29 7.82
CA GLY A 516 -8.01 13.96 9.08
C GLY A 516 -8.21 15.48 9.06
N PHE A 517 -8.58 16.06 7.91
CA PHE A 517 -8.71 17.50 7.76
C PHE A 517 -9.94 18.06 8.49
N ASP A 518 -9.83 19.26 9.08
CA ASP A 518 -10.98 19.96 9.66
C ASP A 518 -11.79 20.64 8.53
N PHE A 519 -12.73 19.88 7.96
CA PHE A 519 -13.58 20.32 6.84
C PHE A 519 -14.45 21.55 7.15
N ALA A 520 -14.52 22.01 8.41
CA ALA A 520 -15.15 23.29 8.73
C ALA A 520 -14.43 24.48 8.09
N HIS A 521 -13.14 24.34 7.79
CA HIS A 521 -12.26 25.37 7.23
C HIS A 521 -11.90 25.14 5.76
N LEU A 522 -12.62 24.25 5.06
CA LEU A 522 -12.33 23.91 3.66
C LEU A 522 -12.28 25.16 2.75
N ASP A 523 -13.24 26.07 2.90
CA ASP A 523 -13.35 27.31 2.13
C ASP A 523 -12.13 28.24 2.25
N GLU A 524 -11.52 28.31 3.44
CA GLU A 524 -10.29 29.08 3.67
C GLU A 524 -9.10 28.50 2.90
N TRP A 525 -8.89 27.18 3.00
CA TRP A 525 -7.77 26.50 2.32
C TRP A 525 -7.95 26.42 0.81
N MET A 526 -9.19 26.40 0.31
CA MET A 526 -9.48 26.47 -1.13
C MET A 526 -9.03 27.79 -1.77
N LYS A 527 -8.78 28.86 -0.99
CA LYS A 527 -8.21 30.10 -1.53
C LYS A 527 -6.82 29.89 -2.13
N LEU A 528 -6.07 28.90 -1.62
CA LEU A 528 -4.76 28.52 -2.15
C LEU A 528 -4.84 27.71 -3.46
N LEU A 529 -6.01 27.23 -3.89
CA LEU A 529 -6.13 26.53 -5.17
C LEU A 529 -6.02 27.54 -6.34
N SER A 530 -5.27 27.21 -7.39
CA SER A 530 -5.23 28.03 -8.62
C SER A 530 -6.62 28.13 -9.27
N SER A 531 -6.82 29.11 -10.16
CA SER A 531 -8.12 29.33 -10.82
C SER A 531 -8.59 28.13 -11.66
N ASP A 532 -7.64 27.40 -12.23
CA ASP A 532 -7.83 26.19 -13.02
C ASP A 532 -7.47 24.92 -12.23
N GLY A 533 -7.20 25.03 -10.93
CA GLY A 533 -6.71 23.92 -10.12
C GLY A 533 -7.78 22.85 -9.86
N ILE A 534 -7.31 21.67 -9.46
CA ILE A 534 -8.17 20.56 -9.06
C ILE A 534 -7.93 20.25 -7.59
N ALA A 535 -9.01 20.20 -6.81
CA ALA A 535 -8.99 19.67 -5.46
C ALA A 535 -9.48 18.23 -5.43
N ARG A 536 -8.80 17.37 -4.67
CA ARG A 536 -9.32 16.05 -4.28
C ARG A 536 -9.69 16.08 -2.81
N VAL A 537 -10.94 15.79 -2.50
CA VAL A 537 -11.51 15.88 -1.16
C VAL A 537 -11.92 14.48 -0.72
N ILE A 538 -11.21 13.96 0.28
CA ILE A 538 -11.41 12.63 0.81
C ILE A 538 -12.14 12.73 2.14
N LEU A 539 -13.40 12.31 2.17
CA LEU A 539 -14.28 12.47 3.32
C LEU A 539 -14.52 11.12 4.02
N PRO A 540 -14.45 11.07 5.37
CA PRO A 540 -14.81 9.87 6.12
C PRO A 540 -16.32 9.59 6.02
N GLY A 541 -16.66 8.35 5.69
CA GLY A 541 -18.03 7.88 5.49
C GLY A 541 -18.76 7.54 6.80
N ILE A 542 -20.08 7.31 6.72
CA ILE A 542 -20.92 7.04 7.89
C ILE A 542 -20.59 5.69 8.56
N ALA A 543 -20.11 4.70 7.81
CA ALA A 543 -19.77 3.39 8.36
C ALA A 543 -18.72 3.47 9.47
N SER A 544 -17.74 4.37 9.31
CA SER A 544 -16.68 4.60 10.29
C SER A 544 -17.20 5.09 11.64
N ARG A 545 -18.43 5.62 11.70
CA ARG A 545 -19.09 6.07 12.95
C ARG A 545 -19.40 4.93 13.91
N GLU A 546 -19.83 3.78 13.39
CA GLU A 546 -20.31 2.67 14.23
C GLU A 546 -19.20 2.14 15.15
N ILE A 547 -17.96 2.13 14.67
CA ILE A 547 -16.81 1.61 15.44
C ILE A 547 -16.14 2.72 16.25
N THR A 548 -15.74 3.82 15.59
CA THR A 548 -14.90 4.85 16.22
C THR A 548 -15.68 5.85 17.06
N GLY A 549 -16.90 6.20 16.64
CA GLY A 549 -17.72 7.21 17.30
C GLY A 549 -18.19 6.76 18.68
N ILE A 550 -18.68 5.51 18.78
CA ILE A 550 -19.20 4.96 20.04
C ILE A 550 -18.10 4.83 21.10
N LEU A 551 -16.93 4.28 20.72
CA LEU A 551 -15.78 4.15 21.62
C LEU A 551 -15.29 5.52 22.09
N SER A 552 -15.17 6.48 21.17
CA SER A 552 -14.75 7.85 21.50
C SER A 552 -15.70 8.55 22.47
N ASP A 553 -17.02 8.38 22.29
CA ASP A 553 -18.01 8.97 23.17
C ASP A 553 -18.02 8.33 24.57
N LEU A 554 -17.84 7.01 24.65
CA LEU A 554 -17.77 6.28 25.92
C LEU A 554 -16.53 6.66 26.74
N VAL A 555 -15.38 6.74 26.10
CA VAL A 555 -14.11 7.13 26.73
C VAL A 555 -14.17 8.59 27.19
N ARG A 556 -14.75 9.48 26.37
CA ARG A 556 -14.98 10.89 26.74
C ARG A 556 -15.93 11.01 27.93
N ALA A 557 -17.02 10.25 27.94
CA ALA A 557 -17.99 10.25 29.05
C ALA A 557 -17.37 9.79 30.38
N ARG A 558 -16.32 8.96 30.33
CA ARG A 558 -15.57 8.49 31.51
C ARG A 558 -14.35 9.34 31.85
N GLY A 559 -14.05 10.40 31.09
CA GLY A 559 -12.87 11.25 31.33
C GLY A 559 -11.54 10.51 31.16
N MET A 560 -11.52 9.45 30.34
CA MET A 560 -10.30 8.69 30.07
C MET A 560 -9.41 9.45 29.08
N HIS A 561 -8.10 9.39 29.32
CA HIS A 561 -7.07 10.00 28.48
C HIS A 561 -6.30 8.94 27.68
N PRO A 562 -5.68 9.29 26.54
CA PRO A 562 -4.96 8.36 25.67
C PRO A 562 -3.62 7.89 26.25
N SER A 563 -3.64 7.20 27.39
CA SER A 563 -2.47 6.54 27.97
C SER A 563 -2.40 5.07 27.55
N LEU A 564 -1.19 4.50 27.52
CA LEU A 564 -1.00 3.08 27.21
C LEU A 564 -1.74 2.16 28.19
N GLU A 565 -1.81 2.55 29.46
CA GLU A 565 -2.59 1.84 30.49
C GLU A 565 -4.09 1.80 30.14
N ASN A 566 -4.69 2.94 29.80
CA ASN A 566 -6.10 3.00 29.42
C ASN A 566 -6.37 2.22 28.12
N ILE A 567 -5.46 2.30 27.16
CA ILE A 567 -5.55 1.54 25.90
C ILE A 567 -5.55 0.04 26.19
N ARG A 568 -4.59 -0.47 26.97
CA ARG A 568 -4.52 -1.89 27.36
C ARG A 568 -5.78 -2.33 28.09
N LEU A 569 -6.29 -1.51 29.01
CA LEU A 569 -7.51 -1.81 29.77
C LEU A 569 -8.74 -1.95 28.87
N ILE A 570 -8.94 -0.99 27.95
CA ILE A 570 -10.08 -0.99 27.02
C ILE A 570 -9.97 -2.19 26.08
N ARG A 571 -8.80 -2.41 25.49
CA ARG A 571 -8.55 -3.55 24.58
C ARG A 571 -8.80 -4.88 25.25
N ASN A 572 -8.28 -5.09 26.46
CA ASN A 572 -8.48 -6.32 27.21
C ASN A 572 -9.97 -6.57 27.46
N SER A 573 -10.73 -5.52 27.84
CA SER A 573 -12.17 -5.63 28.02
C SER A 573 -12.91 -6.05 26.75
N ILE A 574 -12.51 -5.51 25.60
CA ILE A 574 -13.08 -5.85 24.29
C ILE A 574 -12.72 -7.28 23.87
N LEU A 575 -11.46 -7.70 24.06
CA LEU A 575 -10.99 -9.05 23.74
C LEU A 575 -11.70 -10.13 24.58
N LEU A 576 -12.04 -9.84 25.84
CA LEU A 576 -12.84 -10.74 26.69
C LEU A 576 -14.27 -10.95 26.17
N GLU A 577 -14.81 -9.98 25.42
CA GLU A 577 -16.14 -10.05 24.80
C GLU A 577 -16.09 -10.59 23.36
N ARG A 578 -15.00 -11.24 22.93
CA ARG A 578 -14.82 -11.72 21.55
C ARG A 578 -15.93 -12.63 21.03
N SER A 579 -16.61 -13.36 21.92
CA SER A 579 -17.73 -14.25 21.57
C SER A 579 -19.06 -13.55 21.37
N SER A 580 -19.14 -12.22 21.59
CA SER A 580 -20.38 -11.45 21.50
C SER A 580 -20.75 -11.00 20.09
N GLU A 581 -19.86 -11.21 19.09
CA GLU A 581 -19.97 -10.73 17.70
C GLU A 581 -20.05 -9.18 17.56
N LEU A 582 -20.10 -8.43 18.67
CA LEU A 582 -20.23 -6.96 18.67
C LEU A 582 -19.02 -6.24 18.06
N TRP A 583 -17.84 -6.87 18.14
CA TRP A 583 -16.55 -6.25 17.88
C TRP A 583 -15.82 -6.82 16.66
N GLU A 584 -16.48 -7.62 15.80
CA GLU A 584 -15.83 -8.31 14.67
C GLU A 584 -15.06 -7.35 13.75
N ARG A 585 -15.71 -6.26 13.32
CA ARG A 585 -15.07 -5.24 12.48
C ARG A 585 -13.88 -4.56 13.15
N LEU A 586 -13.85 -4.53 14.49
CA LEU A 586 -12.73 -3.97 15.25
C LEU A 586 -11.57 -4.97 15.31
N PHE A 587 -11.85 -6.28 15.44
CA PHE A 587 -10.83 -7.33 15.41
C PHE A 587 -10.18 -7.51 14.03
N ASP A 588 -10.88 -7.14 12.96
CA ASP A 588 -10.30 -7.11 11.61
C ASP A 588 -9.45 -5.86 11.35
N ASN A 589 -9.52 -4.83 12.19
CA ASN A 589 -8.80 -3.58 11.99
C ASN A 589 -7.40 -3.64 12.63
N PRO A 590 -6.29 -3.58 11.85
CA PRO A 590 -4.93 -3.62 12.39
C PRO A 590 -4.63 -2.50 13.39
N GLN A 591 -5.29 -1.34 13.30
CA GLN A 591 -5.11 -0.25 14.27
C GLN A 591 -5.53 -0.65 15.69
N PHE A 592 -6.45 -1.60 15.84
CA PHE A 592 -6.82 -2.12 17.14
C PHE A 592 -5.66 -2.85 17.83
N TYR A 593 -4.67 -3.33 17.07
CA TYR A 593 -3.57 -4.15 17.58
C TYR A 593 -2.30 -3.34 17.91
N SER A 594 -2.30 -2.02 17.71
CA SER A 594 -1.21 -1.13 18.13
C SER A 594 -1.65 -0.07 19.14
N GLY A 595 -0.73 0.41 19.98
CA GLY A 595 -1.00 1.46 20.96
C GLY A 595 -1.31 2.80 20.28
N SER A 596 -0.51 3.21 19.30
CA SER A 596 -0.78 4.44 18.55
C SER A 596 -2.01 4.32 17.65
N GLY A 597 -2.27 3.15 17.06
CA GLY A 597 -3.51 2.87 16.33
C GLY A 597 -4.74 3.00 17.23
N CYS A 598 -4.73 2.39 18.41
CA CYS A 598 -5.82 2.53 19.38
C CYS A 598 -5.99 3.97 19.87
N ARG A 599 -4.91 4.72 20.08
CA ARG A 599 -4.98 6.15 20.40
C ARG A 599 -5.80 6.89 19.33
N ASP A 600 -5.46 6.70 18.06
CA ASP A 600 -6.08 7.44 16.95
C ASP A 600 -7.50 6.92 16.65
N LEU A 601 -7.78 5.65 16.94
CA LEU A 601 -9.08 5.01 16.74
C LEU A 601 -10.09 5.35 17.86
N ILE A 602 -9.63 5.37 19.12
CA ILE A 602 -10.49 5.44 20.32
C ILE A 602 -10.57 6.86 20.89
N PHE A 603 -9.50 7.67 20.77
CA PHE A 603 -9.41 8.98 21.44
C PHE A 603 -9.47 10.17 20.46
N LYS A 604 -10.07 9.98 19.28
CA LYS A 604 -10.11 11.02 18.24
C LYS A 604 -11.01 12.19 18.66
N ASN A 605 -10.42 13.39 18.66
CA ASN A 605 -11.13 14.63 18.98
C ASN A 605 -11.76 15.21 17.71
N LYS A 606 -13.10 15.18 17.65
CA LYS A 606 -13.96 15.56 16.51
C LYS A 606 -14.00 14.54 15.38
N LEU A 607 -15.19 14.03 15.11
CA LEU A 607 -15.49 13.17 13.97
C LEU A 607 -16.67 13.79 13.22
N ALA A 608 -16.40 14.34 12.04
CA ALA A 608 -17.46 14.63 11.07
C ALA A 608 -17.54 13.44 10.13
N PHE A 609 -18.76 12.95 9.86
CA PHE A 609 -18.99 11.85 8.94
C PHE A 609 -19.93 12.31 7.83
N PHE A 610 -19.68 11.86 6.61
CA PHE A 610 -20.34 12.38 5.42
C PHE A 610 -21.09 11.27 4.68
N ASP A 611 -22.31 11.60 4.24
CA ASP A 611 -22.99 10.93 3.15
C ASP A 611 -22.76 11.72 1.86
N VAL A 612 -23.21 11.18 0.72
CA VAL A 612 -23.06 11.81 -0.59
C VAL A 612 -23.66 13.22 -0.62
N ASP A 613 -24.85 13.41 -0.03
CA ASP A 613 -25.56 14.70 -0.06
C ASP A 613 -24.85 15.78 0.76
N LYS A 614 -24.40 15.45 1.99
CA LYS A 614 -23.60 16.37 2.82
C LYS A 614 -22.28 16.72 2.15
N SER A 615 -21.67 15.77 1.45
CA SER A 615 -20.42 15.99 0.73
C SER A 615 -20.59 17.03 -0.38
N TYR A 616 -21.64 16.91 -1.19
CA TYR A 616 -21.96 17.93 -2.20
C TYR A 616 -22.33 19.29 -1.60
N GLY A 617 -23.07 19.28 -0.48
CA GLY A 617 -23.38 20.50 0.27
C GLY A 617 -22.13 21.24 0.75
N LEU A 618 -21.12 20.49 1.23
CA LEU A 618 -19.83 21.01 1.66
C LEU A 618 -19.06 21.64 0.49
N LEU A 619 -18.93 20.93 -0.64
CA LEU A 619 -18.26 21.45 -1.85
C LEU A 619 -18.92 22.73 -2.34
N LYS A 620 -20.26 22.76 -2.41
CA LYS A 620 -21.01 23.93 -2.84
C LYS A 620 -20.79 25.13 -1.92
N LYS A 621 -20.74 24.91 -0.60
CA LYS A 621 -20.44 25.96 0.38
C LYS A 621 -19.04 26.54 0.19
N ALA A 622 -18.07 25.70 -0.18
CA ALA A 622 -16.70 26.10 -0.50
C ALA A 622 -16.53 26.71 -1.91
N GLY A 623 -17.61 26.88 -2.67
CA GLY A 623 -17.55 27.46 -4.03
C GLY A 623 -16.98 26.50 -5.08
N LEU A 624 -17.21 25.19 -4.91
CA LEU A 624 -16.69 24.15 -5.78
C LEU A 624 -17.78 23.37 -6.52
N ILE A 625 -17.42 22.83 -7.68
CA ILE A 625 -18.23 21.90 -8.49
C ILE A 625 -17.46 20.59 -8.65
N SER A 626 -18.15 19.46 -8.53
CA SER A 626 -17.54 18.16 -8.74
C SER A 626 -17.20 17.94 -10.22
N VAL A 627 -16.01 17.41 -10.49
CA VAL A 627 -15.51 17.07 -11.84
C VAL A 627 -16.10 15.75 -12.32
N LYS A 628 -16.37 14.84 -11.38
CA LYS A 628 -16.81 13.46 -11.64
C LYS A 628 -17.77 13.00 -10.54
N ASP A 629 -18.53 11.96 -10.81
CA ASP A 629 -19.32 11.27 -9.79
C ASP A 629 -18.42 10.76 -8.65
N PRO A 630 -18.94 10.67 -7.42
CA PRO A 630 -18.16 10.24 -6.26
C PRO A 630 -17.75 8.80 -6.46
N LYS A 631 -16.48 8.50 -6.21
CA LYS A 631 -16.08 7.12 -5.94
C LYS A 631 -16.42 6.82 -4.48
N ILE A 632 -17.19 5.77 -4.28
CA ILE A 632 -17.66 5.33 -2.97
C ILE A 632 -16.95 4.01 -2.66
N ASP A 633 -16.18 3.99 -1.57
CA ASP A 633 -15.59 2.75 -1.08
C ASP A 633 -16.57 2.06 -0.10
N THR A 634 -16.90 0.81 -0.39
CA THR A 634 -17.84 -0.04 0.37
C THR A 634 -17.19 -1.32 0.89
N SER A 635 -15.85 -1.35 1.03
CA SER A 635 -15.02 -2.53 1.34
C SER A 635 -15.36 -3.33 2.61
N VAL A 636 -16.40 -2.97 3.38
CA VAL A 636 -16.92 -3.76 4.51
C VAL A 636 -18.45 -3.69 4.48
N ASP A 637 -19.12 -4.78 4.11
CA ASP A 637 -20.59 -4.98 4.16
C ASP A 637 -21.46 -3.72 3.95
N ASN A 638 -21.85 -3.46 2.69
CA ASN A 638 -22.95 -2.56 2.27
C ASN A 638 -23.03 -1.16 2.91
N THR A 639 -21.92 -0.61 3.43
CA THR A 639 -21.87 0.73 4.03
C THR A 639 -20.72 1.56 3.47
N ILE A 640 -20.89 2.88 3.40
CA ILE A 640 -19.91 3.81 2.82
C ILE A 640 -18.81 4.09 3.84
N ASN A 641 -17.60 3.61 3.59
CA ASN A 641 -16.41 3.84 4.44
C ASN A 641 -15.77 5.20 4.16
N GLN A 642 -15.71 5.59 2.88
CA GLN A 642 -15.03 6.79 2.43
C GLN A 642 -15.70 7.33 1.15
N ILE A 643 -15.69 8.65 0.99
CA ILE A 643 -16.18 9.33 -0.21
C ILE A 643 -15.02 10.12 -0.81
N ASP A 644 -14.66 9.80 -2.05
CA ASP A 644 -13.56 10.45 -2.79
C ASP A 644 -14.12 11.32 -3.92
N LEU A 645 -13.85 12.63 -3.84
CA LEU A 645 -14.40 13.65 -4.74
C LEU A 645 -13.28 14.45 -5.39
N PHE A 646 -13.38 14.65 -6.71
CA PHE A 646 -12.57 15.63 -7.44
C PHE A 646 -13.41 16.86 -7.73
N ALA A 647 -12.91 18.06 -7.45
CA ALA A 647 -13.65 19.31 -7.57
C ALA A 647 -12.80 20.46 -8.11
N THR A 648 -13.44 21.44 -8.76
CA THR A 648 -12.81 22.70 -9.24
C THR A 648 -13.59 23.90 -8.72
N LYS A 649 -12.99 25.09 -8.79
CA LYS A 649 -13.69 26.36 -8.56
C LYS A 649 -14.78 26.58 -9.61
N VAL A 650 -15.90 27.19 -9.17
CA VAL A 650 -17.02 27.65 -10.01
C VAL A 650 -16.59 28.74 -10.98
#